data_AF-A0A815TFY1-F1
#
_entry.id   AF-A0A815TFY1-F1
#
_cell.length_a   1.000
_cell.length_b   1.000
_cell.length_c   1.000
_cell.angle_alpha   90.00
_cell.angle_beta   90.00
_cell.angle_gamma   90.00
#
_symmetry.space_group_name_H-M   'P 1'
#
loop_
_entity.id
_entity.type
_entity.pdbx_description
1 polymer ?
#
loop_
_entity_poly.entity_id
_entity_poly.type
_entity_poly.pdbx_seq_one_letter_code
_entity_poly.pdbx_strand_id
1 'polypeptide(L)'
;TSSPDYHVNNLCSPVLFQEALQYIPSNAIVIELAPHCLLLTILKRSLNTDCIHLNLMKRGTHDHITYFYSNLGKLYNEGVNLNIMSNYSPVQYPVPVNVPFISPLIAAQWDHSQQWKIPTFEMFTQSLGSTQQTKHEIDLNDGSEYSFIIGHQIDGRCLFPATGYLILVWKTFAKLYNYEDYHQMSVLFEQIRIHRATICSLTNQIIFYVNILPINGTFEIIENNTIIVTGRISLSEQLTMQKFHKQIKLNNIEKNLQTNEIYRDFNLRGYEYSGLFRGINQIDINEIYGELKWNNEWISYLDTMLQVHLITSQGLQLPTRIDSLRIDPKHHLESISSLTSTCSVYVDYWNSLCFSGGIELFGLHCTGTSKKNKQQNTILESYLFVPFDNINIINELETCLYLILENTLTTTTTTTLSLCQIGNEKLSEEIFNFYSQQPSIKSLDYTLITSLSIDEINKKINLIENLSLTTTTVDLVIVNKIETNTYDWEKLFSICKLNGFILFSSDINIPKEQLQINNFIKIVTRKNYQLWKKLSNENLTDIIVNIDNKNFQWIEQIKTLLLNSSSQRIWLISNQIDNGIIGFFNCLRREPGGQSLRCIHIQDSEYILNENILNILKTRDLAVNIYQNGVWGSYIHQHLQTSKDSAWTETDNAHVNVLNRGDLSSLTWLQSPIITTNNINDPNSDTCTVHYASLNFRDIMLATGKLSSEAIPGYLKMQGGLLGLAFSGLDSSG
;
A
#
# COMPACT_ATOMS: atom_id res chain seq x y z
N THR A 1 -42.19 24.97 -50.82
CA THR A 1 -43.49 24.66 -51.45
C THR A 1 -43.26 23.70 -52.59
N SER A 2 -44.10 22.68 -52.76
CA SER A 2 -43.96 21.71 -53.85
C SER A 2 -44.64 22.25 -55.11
N SER A 3 -43.96 23.14 -55.84
CA SER A 3 -44.46 23.70 -57.11
C SER A 3 -43.93 22.93 -58.32
N PRO A 4 -44.55 23.06 -59.50
CA PRO A 4 -43.99 22.53 -60.75
C PRO A 4 -42.54 22.99 -60.97
N ASP A 5 -42.24 24.26 -60.72
CA ASP A 5 -40.89 24.82 -60.84
C ASP A 5 -39.90 24.13 -59.89
N TYR A 6 -40.32 23.78 -58.66
CA TYR A 6 -39.50 23.05 -57.71
C TYR A 6 -39.16 21.64 -58.21
N HIS A 7 -40.13 20.92 -58.78
CA HIS A 7 -39.88 19.58 -59.32
C HIS A 7 -38.98 19.60 -60.55
N VAL A 8 -39.15 20.59 -61.44
CA VAL A 8 -38.23 20.82 -62.58
C VAL A 8 -36.83 21.14 -62.08
N ASN A 9 -36.70 22.04 -61.10
CA ASN A 9 -35.42 22.38 -60.50
C ASN A 9 -34.75 21.16 -59.83
N ASN A 10 -35.49 20.34 -59.09
CA ASN A 10 -34.95 19.13 -58.45
C ASN A 10 -34.42 18.09 -59.46
N LEU A 11 -34.98 18.05 -60.68
CA LEU A 11 -34.48 17.17 -61.75
C LEU A 11 -33.29 17.76 -62.51
N CYS A 12 -33.22 19.08 -62.64
CA CYS A 12 -32.19 19.77 -63.44
C CYS A 12 -30.96 20.21 -62.62
N SER A 13 -31.08 20.39 -61.31
CA SER A 13 -30.03 20.89 -60.42
C SER A 13 -29.35 19.76 -59.62
N PRO A 14 -28.11 19.97 -59.14
CA PRO A 14 -27.41 18.98 -58.31
C PRO A 14 -28.08 18.79 -56.95
N VAL A 15 -28.11 17.56 -56.45
CA VAL A 15 -28.65 17.22 -55.13
C VAL A 15 -27.61 17.52 -54.05
N LEU A 16 -27.89 18.54 -53.24
CA LEU A 16 -27.05 18.99 -52.12
C LEU A 16 -27.24 18.09 -50.87
N PHE A 17 -26.82 16.82 -50.99
CA PHE A 17 -27.09 15.80 -49.97
C PHE A 17 -26.21 15.97 -48.72
N GLN A 18 -24.92 16.28 -48.87
CA GLN A 18 -23.99 16.41 -47.74
C GLN A 18 -24.32 17.64 -46.88
N GLU A 19 -24.76 18.73 -47.50
CA GLU A 19 -25.19 19.96 -46.82
C GLU A 19 -26.41 19.68 -45.93
N ALA A 20 -27.34 18.84 -46.39
CA ALA A 20 -28.50 18.44 -45.59
C ALA A 20 -28.10 17.55 -44.39
N LEU A 21 -27.12 16.65 -44.57
CA LEU A 21 -26.66 15.76 -43.50
C LEU A 21 -26.00 16.50 -42.33
N GLN A 22 -25.42 17.69 -42.56
CA GLN A 22 -24.82 18.51 -41.49
C GLN A 22 -25.84 18.98 -40.44
N TYR A 23 -27.14 18.99 -40.77
CA TYR A 23 -28.20 19.37 -39.84
C TYR A 23 -28.70 18.20 -38.98
N ILE A 24 -28.24 16.97 -39.22
CA ILE A 24 -28.66 15.79 -38.45
C ILE A 24 -27.91 15.76 -37.10
N PRO A 25 -28.62 15.63 -35.96
CA PRO A 25 -28.00 15.51 -34.63
C PRO A 25 -27.09 14.29 -34.49
N SER A 26 -26.13 14.36 -33.56
CA SER A 26 -25.11 13.32 -33.34
C SER A 26 -25.63 12.01 -32.74
N ASN A 27 -26.82 12.01 -32.12
CA ASN A 27 -27.49 10.82 -31.56
C ASN A 27 -28.84 10.58 -32.27
N ALA A 28 -28.87 10.79 -33.59
CA ALA A 28 -30.07 10.62 -34.39
C ALA A 28 -30.19 9.18 -34.90
N ILE A 29 -31.43 8.70 -34.99
CA ILE A 29 -31.78 7.46 -35.69
C ILE A 29 -32.14 7.81 -37.13
N VAL A 30 -31.35 7.33 -38.08
CA VAL A 30 -31.51 7.61 -39.51
C VAL A 30 -32.04 6.39 -40.23
N ILE A 31 -33.21 6.55 -40.87
CA ILE A 31 -33.92 5.49 -41.56
C ILE A 31 -33.89 5.76 -43.07
N GLU A 32 -33.32 4.83 -43.84
CA GLU A 32 -33.34 4.90 -45.30
C GLU A 32 -34.65 4.31 -45.86
N LEU A 33 -35.54 5.18 -46.33
CA LEU A 33 -36.81 4.83 -46.98
C LEU A 33 -36.59 4.56 -48.48
N ALA A 34 -36.10 3.36 -48.79
CA ALA A 34 -35.82 2.96 -50.17
C ALA A 34 -36.04 1.44 -50.37
N PRO A 35 -36.32 0.98 -51.62
CA PRO A 35 -36.43 -0.45 -51.93
C PRO A 35 -35.09 -1.20 -51.76
N HIS A 36 -33.98 -0.48 -51.67
CA HIS A 36 -32.66 -0.99 -51.32
C HIS A 36 -31.82 0.10 -50.66
N CYS A 37 -30.95 -0.29 -49.73
CA CYS A 37 -30.05 0.58 -48.97
C CYS A 37 -28.77 0.98 -49.72
N LEU A 38 -28.88 1.95 -50.63
CA LEU A 38 -27.74 2.46 -51.40
C LEU A 38 -26.96 3.53 -50.61
N LEU A 39 -27.65 4.30 -49.76
CA LEU A 39 -27.06 5.44 -49.06
C LEU A 39 -26.44 5.06 -47.71
N LEU A 40 -26.70 3.85 -47.21
CA LEU A 40 -26.20 3.40 -45.90
C LEU A 40 -24.68 3.55 -45.71
N THR A 41 -23.88 3.26 -46.75
CA THR A 41 -22.41 3.43 -46.68
C THR A 41 -21.99 4.89 -46.64
N ILE A 42 -22.73 5.76 -47.31
CA ILE A 42 -22.50 7.20 -47.31
C ILE A 42 -22.90 7.77 -45.95
N LEU A 43 -24.11 7.44 -45.46
CA LEU A 43 -24.62 7.86 -44.15
C LEU A 43 -23.68 7.50 -43.00
N LYS A 44 -23.15 6.26 -42.98
CA LYS A 44 -22.18 5.81 -41.96
C LYS A 44 -20.84 6.55 -42.00
N ARG A 45 -20.45 7.08 -43.15
CA ARG A 45 -19.20 7.83 -43.32
C ARG A 45 -19.36 9.32 -43.04
N SER A 46 -20.55 9.86 -43.29
CA SER A 46 -20.84 11.29 -43.22
C SER A 46 -21.41 11.74 -41.88
N LEU A 47 -22.03 10.84 -41.12
CA LEU A 47 -22.65 11.12 -39.82
C LEU A 47 -21.75 10.63 -38.68
N ASN A 48 -22.05 11.09 -37.46
CA ASN A 48 -21.30 10.71 -36.26
C ASN A 48 -21.39 9.19 -35.97
N THR A 49 -20.39 8.63 -35.29
CA THR A 49 -20.36 7.20 -34.92
C THR A 49 -21.49 6.78 -33.99
N ASP A 50 -22.05 7.73 -33.25
CA ASP A 50 -23.16 7.49 -32.31
C ASP A 50 -24.54 7.50 -33.01
N CYS A 51 -24.61 7.89 -34.29
CA CYS A 51 -25.85 7.81 -35.06
C CYS A 51 -26.18 6.35 -35.41
N ILE A 52 -27.42 5.96 -35.22
CA ILE A 52 -27.89 4.62 -35.60
C ILE A 52 -28.46 4.67 -37.01
N HIS A 53 -27.97 3.80 -37.89
CA HIS A 53 -28.39 3.74 -39.29
C HIS A 53 -29.16 2.46 -39.57
N LEU A 54 -30.39 2.61 -40.05
CA LEU A 54 -31.30 1.50 -40.31
C LEU A 54 -31.81 1.54 -41.74
N ASN A 55 -31.87 0.37 -42.35
CA ASN A 55 -32.48 0.16 -43.66
C ASN A 55 -33.76 -0.66 -43.53
N LEU A 56 -34.72 -0.40 -44.40
CA LEU A 56 -36.01 -1.10 -44.35
C LEU A 56 -36.08 -2.29 -45.31
N MET A 57 -35.35 -2.22 -46.44
CA MET A 57 -35.34 -3.27 -47.46
C MET A 57 -33.91 -3.48 -48.01
N LYS A 58 -33.59 -4.72 -48.38
CA LYS A 58 -32.29 -5.10 -48.94
C LYS A 58 -32.48 -5.96 -50.19
N ARG A 59 -31.89 -5.56 -51.32
CA ARG A 59 -31.92 -6.33 -52.57
C ARG A 59 -31.25 -7.69 -52.37
N GLY A 60 -31.88 -8.76 -52.90
CA GLY A 60 -31.38 -10.13 -52.81
C GLY A 60 -31.82 -10.90 -51.55
N THR A 61 -32.63 -10.31 -50.65
CA THR A 61 -33.26 -11.06 -49.56
C THR A 61 -34.47 -11.85 -50.07
N HIS A 62 -34.60 -13.11 -49.65
CA HIS A 62 -35.70 -13.98 -50.05
C HIS A 62 -37.04 -13.58 -49.42
N ASP A 63 -37.02 -13.00 -48.22
CA ASP A 63 -38.20 -12.51 -47.51
C ASP A 63 -37.96 -11.09 -46.97
N HIS A 64 -38.64 -10.12 -47.59
CA HIS A 64 -38.54 -8.72 -47.20
C HIS A 64 -39.38 -8.39 -45.96
N ILE A 65 -40.39 -9.20 -45.63
CA ILE A 65 -41.30 -8.94 -44.50
C ILE A 65 -40.59 -9.20 -43.19
N THR A 66 -39.93 -10.36 -43.07
CA THR A 66 -39.10 -10.67 -41.89
C THR A 66 -37.94 -9.70 -41.75
N TYR A 67 -37.29 -9.31 -42.87
CA TYR A 67 -36.23 -8.30 -42.85
C TYR A 67 -36.75 -6.95 -42.31
N PHE A 68 -37.91 -6.49 -42.77
CA PHE A 68 -38.53 -5.25 -42.29
C PHE A 68 -38.86 -5.32 -40.79
N TYR A 69 -39.53 -6.38 -40.32
CA TYR A 69 -39.86 -6.54 -38.89
C TYR A 69 -38.62 -6.68 -38.01
N SER A 70 -37.54 -7.29 -38.50
CA SER A 70 -36.27 -7.35 -37.77
C SER A 70 -35.67 -5.96 -37.54
N ASN A 71 -35.78 -5.05 -38.51
CA ASN A 71 -35.28 -3.69 -38.37
C ASN A 71 -36.23 -2.79 -37.57
N LEU A 72 -37.55 -3.06 -37.58
CA LEU A 72 -38.46 -2.46 -36.61
C LEU A 72 -38.15 -2.90 -35.17
N GLY A 73 -37.78 -4.17 -34.96
CA GLY A 73 -37.31 -4.65 -33.66
C GLY A 73 -36.05 -3.91 -33.20
N LYS A 74 -35.11 -3.65 -34.12
CA LYS A 74 -33.94 -2.80 -33.82
C LYS A 74 -34.37 -1.39 -33.43
N LEU A 75 -35.27 -0.74 -34.16
CA LEU A 75 -35.80 0.58 -33.78
C LEU A 75 -36.39 0.60 -32.38
N TYR A 76 -37.11 -0.45 -31.99
CA TYR A 76 -37.67 -0.57 -30.64
C TYR A 76 -36.58 -0.68 -29.57
N ASN A 77 -35.52 -1.45 -29.83
CA ASN A 77 -34.37 -1.55 -28.91
C ASN A 77 -33.64 -0.22 -28.73
N GLU A 78 -33.64 0.64 -29.76
CA GLU A 78 -33.11 2.01 -29.67
C GLU A 78 -34.07 3.01 -29.01
N GLY A 79 -35.19 2.53 -28.46
CA GLY A 79 -36.14 3.33 -27.67
C GLY A 79 -37.29 3.94 -28.48
N VAL A 80 -37.45 3.62 -29.77
CA VAL A 80 -38.58 4.11 -30.57
C VAL A 80 -39.84 3.31 -30.25
N ASN A 81 -40.87 3.98 -29.74
CA ASN A 81 -42.15 3.33 -29.46
C ASN A 81 -42.93 3.07 -30.76
N LEU A 82 -42.92 1.82 -31.23
CA LEU A 82 -43.60 1.38 -32.44
C LEU A 82 -44.88 0.63 -32.12
N ASN A 83 -46.00 1.05 -32.70
CA ASN A 83 -47.25 0.31 -32.61
C ASN A 83 -47.37 -0.69 -33.77
N ILE A 84 -46.81 -1.89 -33.60
CA ILE A 84 -46.86 -2.95 -34.63
C ILE A 84 -48.29 -3.49 -34.82
N MET A 85 -49.15 -3.38 -33.81
CA MET A 85 -50.49 -3.96 -33.82
C MET A 85 -51.41 -3.31 -34.86
N SER A 86 -51.09 -2.11 -35.36
CA SER A 86 -51.86 -1.47 -36.45
C SER A 86 -51.78 -2.22 -37.78
N ASN A 87 -50.75 -3.04 -37.98
CA ASN A 87 -50.54 -3.79 -39.21
C ASN A 87 -51.35 -5.09 -39.28
N TYR A 88 -52.01 -5.47 -38.17
CA TYR A 88 -52.77 -6.70 -38.04
C TYR A 88 -54.25 -6.40 -37.77
N SER A 89 -55.12 -7.37 -38.00
CA SER A 89 -56.52 -7.27 -37.62
C SER A 89 -56.66 -7.04 -36.11
N PRO A 90 -57.62 -6.21 -35.66
CA PRO A 90 -57.76 -5.88 -34.25
C PRO A 90 -58.08 -7.14 -33.44
N VAL A 91 -57.36 -7.31 -32.32
CA VAL A 91 -57.59 -8.42 -31.39
C VAL A 91 -58.94 -8.23 -30.70
N GLN A 92 -59.72 -9.30 -30.59
CA GLN A 92 -60.98 -9.30 -29.86
C GLN A 92 -60.71 -9.50 -28.36
N TYR A 93 -61.11 -8.53 -27.56
CA TYR A 93 -61.06 -8.59 -26.09
C TYR A 93 -62.46 -8.90 -25.53
N PRO A 94 -62.58 -9.64 -24.42
CA PRO A 94 -61.52 -10.20 -23.58
C PRO A 94 -60.80 -11.40 -24.23
N VAL A 95 -59.53 -11.60 -23.86
CA VAL A 95 -58.74 -12.72 -24.38
C VAL A 95 -59.27 -14.07 -23.85
N PRO A 96 -59.09 -15.18 -24.58
CA PRO A 96 -59.48 -16.52 -24.13
C PRO A 96 -58.83 -16.94 -22.80
N VAL A 97 -59.49 -17.82 -22.04
CA VAL A 97 -59.01 -18.32 -20.73
C VAL A 97 -57.66 -19.07 -20.83
N ASN A 98 -57.33 -19.60 -22.00
CA ASN A 98 -56.09 -20.33 -22.24
C ASN A 98 -54.89 -19.42 -22.57
N VAL A 99 -55.03 -18.10 -22.51
CA VAL A 99 -53.90 -17.18 -22.70
C VAL A 99 -52.98 -17.21 -21.47
N PRO A 100 -51.67 -17.46 -21.63
CA PRO A 100 -50.72 -17.50 -20.51
C PRO A 100 -50.64 -16.20 -19.70
N PHE A 101 -50.35 -16.33 -18.41
CA PHE A 101 -50.09 -15.18 -17.53
C PHE A 101 -48.78 -14.48 -17.89
N ILE A 102 -48.78 -13.15 -17.86
CA ILE A 102 -47.60 -12.31 -18.13
C ILE A 102 -46.78 -12.05 -16.84
N SER A 103 -47.44 -11.99 -15.67
CA SER A 103 -46.77 -11.62 -14.42
C SER A 103 -45.55 -12.46 -14.03
N PRO A 104 -45.49 -13.79 -14.25
CA PRO A 104 -44.32 -14.57 -13.88
C PRO A 104 -43.10 -14.25 -14.76
N LEU A 105 -43.33 -13.88 -16.03
CA LEU A 105 -42.27 -13.49 -16.96
C LEU A 105 -41.64 -12.17 -16.54
N ILE A 106 -42.44 -11.23 -16.04
CA ILE A 106 -41.96 -9.95 -15.53
C ILE A 106 -41.21 -10.15 -14.21
N ALA A 107 -41.77 -10.93 -13.27
CA ALA A 107 -41.16 -11.19 -11.97
C ALA A 107 -39.73 -11.76 -12.07
N ALA A 108 -39.47 -12.62 -13.05
CA ALA A 108 -38.15 -13.19 -13.29
C ALA A 108 -37.11 -12.20 -13.86
N GLN A 109 -37.54 -11.03 -14.35
CA GLN A 109 -36.67 -10.03 -14.98
C GLN A 109 -36.31 -8.87 -14.05
N TRP A 110 -36.98 -8.72 -12.90
CA TRP A 110 -36.61 -7.70 -11.92
C TRP A 110 -35.29 -8.06 -11.24
N ASP A 111 -34.43 -7.05 -11.07
CA ASP A 111 -33.21 -7.19 -10.29
C ASP A 111 -33.52 -7.14 -8.80
N HIS A 112 -33.52 -8.30 -8.16
CA HIS A 112 -33.71 -8.48 -6.71
C HIS A 112 -32.39 -8.61 -5.93
N SER A 113 -31.25 -8.22 -6.52
CA SER A 113 -29.93 -8.29 -5.86
C SER A 113 -29.84 -7.46 -4.58
N GLN A 114 -30.51 -6.30 -4.54
CA GLN A 114 -30.54 -5.42 -3.38
C GLN A 114 -31.55 -5.90 -2.33
N GLN A 115 -31.06 -6.21 -1.12
CA GLN A 115 -31.90 -6.58 0.02
C GLN A 115 -32.27 -5.36 0.87
N TRP A 116 -33.48 -5.40 1.43
CA TRP A 116 -34.02 -4.34 2.30
C TRP A 116 -34.13 -4.86 3.74
N LYS A 117 -33.99 -3.97 4.73
CA LYS A 117 -34.06 -4.34 6.15
C LYS A 117 -35.50 -4.74 6.52
N ILE A 118 -35.70 -6.02 6.82
CA ILE A 118 -36.99 -6.56 7.26
C ILE A 118 -37.01 -6.53 8.79
N PRO A 119 -38.04 -5.94 9.44
CA PRO A 119 -38.18 -5.96 10.90
C PRO A 119 -38.17 -7.39 11.45
N THR A 120 -37.32 -7.68 12.44
CA THR A 120 -37.24 -8.99 13.09
C THR A 120 -38.09 -9.03 14.36
N PHE A 121 -38.50 -10.23 14.78
CA PHE A 121 -39.31 -10.43 15.99
C PHE A 121 -38.67 -9.81 17.25
N GLU A 122 -37.34 -9.89 17.37
CA GLU A 122 -36.57 -9.35 18.49
C GLU A 122 -36.74 -7.84 18.69
N MET A 123 -36.97 -7.10 17.59
CA MET A 123 -37.21 -5.65 17.64
C MET A 123 -38.52 -5.32 18.36
N PHE A 124 -39.49 -6.24 18.39
CA PHE A 124 -40.77 -6.04 19.07
C PHE A 124 -40.72 -6.41 20.56
N THR A 125 -39.89 -7.39 20.95
CA THR A 125 -39.84 -7.93 22.32
C THR A 125 -39.01 -7.11 23.31
N GLN A 126 -38.09 -6.25 22.84
CA GLN A 126 -37.28 -5.37 23.71
C GLN A 126 -38.12 -4.32 24.48
N SER A 127 -39.40 -4.14 24.12
CA SER A 127 -40.30 -3.16 24.74
C SER A 127 -40.92 -3.60 26.08
N LEU A 128 -40.75 -4.86 26.52
CA LEU A 128 -41.53 -5.46 27.62
C LEU A 128 -40.89 -5.40 29.03
N GLY A 129 -39.82 -4.63 29.27
CA GLY A 129 -39.46 -4.25 30.65
C GLY A 129 -37.99 -4.22 31.07
N SER A 130 -37.01 -4.33 30.17
CA SER A 130 -35.59 -4.14 30.54
C SER A 130 -35.08 -2.75 30.12
N THR A 131 -35.53 -1.70 30.81
CA THR A 131 -34.92 -0.35 30.68
C THR A 131 -33.48 -0.28 31.17
N GLN A 132 -32.94 -1.37 31.73
CA GLN A 132 -31.62 -1.41 32.34
C GLN A 132 -30.47 -1.66 31.35
N GLN A 133 -30.77 -2.28 30.20
CA GLN A 133 -29.76 -2.63 29.20
C GLN A 133 -30.06 -1.92 27.87
N THR A 134 -29.18 -1.00 27.50
CA THR A 134 -29.28 -0.25 26.23
C THR A 134 -28.27 -0.77 25.23
N LYS A 135 -28.75 -1.14 24.04
CA LYS A 135 -27.93 -1.61 22.91
C LYS A 135 -27.41 -0.42 22.09
N HIS A 136 -26.12 -0.40 21.82
CA HIS A 136 -25.46 0.54 20.91
C HIS A 136 -24.78 -0.23 19.77
N GLU A 137 -25.18 0.07 18.54
CA GLU A 137 -24.58 -0.50 17.32
C GLU A 137 -23.60 0.52 16.74
N ILE A 138 -22.33 0.14 16.63
CA ILE A 138 -21.25 0.95 16.11
C ILE A 138 -20.92 0.45 14.71
N ASP A 139 -21.20 1.28 13.71
CA ASP A 139 -20.81 1.09 12.32
C ASP A 139 -19.72 2.11 11.97
N LEU A 140 -18.72 1.68 11.21
CA LEU A 140 -17.62 2.52 10.75
C LEU A 140 -17.74 2.92 9.27
N ASN A 141 -18.75 2.43 8.55
CA ASN A 141 -18.93 2.76 7.14
C ASN A 141 -19.17 4.26 6.91
N ASP A 142 -18.78 4.75 5.73
CA ASP A 142 -18.92 6.16 5.35
C ASP A 142 -20.39 6.61 5.46
N GLY A 143 -20.62 7.73 6.16
CA GLY A 143 -21.95 8.28 6.44
C GLY A 143 -22.56 7.86 7.78
N SER A 144 -21.93 6.94 8.52
CA SER A 144 -22.31 6.63 9.91
C SER A 144 -21.81 7.68 10.91
N GLU A 145 -22.51 7.81 12.05
CA GLU A 145 -22.13 8.69 13.17
C GLU A 145 -20.72 8.38 13.68
N TYR A 146 -20.29 7.12 13.63
CA TYR A 146 -19.04 6.65 14.21
C TYR A 146 -17.91 6.45 13.18
N SER A 147 -18.11 6.84 11.91
CA SER A 147 -17.11 6.73 10.83
C SER A 147 -15.74 7.34 11.21
N PHE A 148 -15.73 8.46 11.94
CA PHE A 148 -14.50 9.12 12.36
C PHE A 148 -13.61 8.30 13.31
N ILE A 149 -14.15 7.25 13.96
CA ILE A 149 -13.41 6.35 14.86
C ILE A 149 -12.27 5.62 14.11
N ILE A 150 -12.36 5.49 12.78
CA ILE A 150 -11.27 4.98 11.94
C ILE A 150 -9.97 5.76 12.16
N GLY A 151 -10.07 7.04 12.56
CA GLY A 151 -8.92 7.87 12.87
C GLY A 151 -8.15 7.51 14.14
N HIS A 152 -8.74 6.68 15.02
CA HIS A 152 -8.11 6.20 16.26
C HIS A 152 -7.35 4.88 16.01
N GLN A 153 -6.29 4.97 15.20
CA GLN A 153 -5.42 3.83 14.89
C GLN A 153 -4.26 3.77 15.88
N ILE A 154 -4.06 2.59 16.46
CA ILE A 154 -2.97 2.30 17.39
C ILE A 154 -2.32 0.99 16.92
N ASP A 155 -1.04 1.08 16.56
CA ASP A 155 -0.21 -0.04 16.10
C ASP A 155 -0.82 -0.83 14.92
N GLY A 156 -1.39 -0.12 13.93
CA GLY A 156 -2.06 -0.69 12.77
C GLY A 156 -3.44 -1.28 13.02
N ARG A 157 -4.04 -1.06 14.20
CA ARG A 157 -5.41 -1.49 14.54
C ARG A 157 -6.27 -0.27 14.85
N CYS A 158 -7.48 -0.24 14.31
CA CYS A 158 -8.49 0.69 14.77
C CYS A 158 -9.01 0.20 16.13
N LEU A 159 -8.70 0.91 17.21
CA LEU A 159 -9.24 0.58 18.54
C LEU A 159 -10.40 1.51 18.86
N PHE A 160 -11.47 0.99 19.48
CA PHE A 160 -12.52 1.86 20.00
C PHE A 160 -11.95 2.72 21.14
N PRO A 161 -12.03 4.07 21.05
CA PRO A 161 -11.43 4.95 22.04
C PRO A 161 -11.98 4.69 23.45
N ALA A 162 -11.11 4.80 24.46
CA ALA A 162 -11.50 4.70 25.87
C ALA A 162 -12.64 5.68 26.22
N THR A 163 -12.56 6.88 25.63
CA THR A 163 -13.55 7.95 25.80
C THR A 163 -14.87 7.64 25.11
N GLY A 164 -14.85 6.83 24.04
CA GLY A 164 -16.05 6.35 23.36
C GLY A 164 -16.97 5.59 24.32
N TYR A 165 -16.40 4.71 25.15
CA TYR A 165 -17.15 3.97 26.16
C TYR A 165 -17.88 4.89 27.15
N LEU A 166 -17.18 5.94 27.61
CA LEU A 166 -17.73 6.90 28.56
C LEU A 166 -18.87 7.70 27.93
N ILE A 167 -18.76 8.07 26.66
CA ILE A 167 -19.85 8.74 25.92
C ILE A 167 -21.05 7.81 25.73
N LEU A 168 -20.85 6.51 25.46
CA LEU A 168 -21.96 5.56 25.42
C LEU A 168 -22.69 5.51 26.77
N VAL A 169 -21.95 5.39 27.87
CA VAL A 169 -22.52 5.42 29.23
C VAL A 169 -23.27 6.73 29.49
N TRP A 170 -22.69 7.87 29.13
CA TRP A 170 -23.34 9.16 29.29
C TRP A 170 -24.65 9.28 28.49
N LYS A 171 -24.66 8.86 27.21
CA LYS A 171 -25.88 8.80 26.39
C LYS A 171 -26.96 7.94 27.04
N THR A 172 -26.59 6.81 27.64
CA THR A 172 -27.54 5.89 28.31
C THR A 172 -28.05 6.43 29.63
N PHE A 173 -27.18 7.08 30.40
CA PHE A 173 -27.54 7.73 31.65
C PHE A 173 -28.49 8.90 31.41
N ALA A 174 -28.25 9.71 30.37
CA ALA A 174 -29.17 10.78 29.95
C ALA A 174 -30.57 10.23 29.63
N LYS A 175 -30.65 9.12 28.87
CA LYS A 175 -31.93 8.43 28.58
C LYS A 175 -32.63 7.94 29.84
N LEU A 176 -31.90 7.37 30.80
CA LEU A 176 -32.46 6.90 32.08
C LEU A 176 -33.06 8.03 32.92
N TYR A 177 -32.49 9.23 32.86
CA TYR A 177 -32.98 10.43 33.54
C TYR A 177 -33.93 11.28 32.67
N ASN A 178 -34.41 10.74 31.55
CA ASN A 178 -35.34 11.39 30.61
C ASN A 178 -34.83 12.72 30.00
N TYR A 179 -33.52 12.86 29.80
CA TYR A 179 -32.96 13.92 28.98
C TYR A 179 -33.08 13.54 27.49
N GLU A 180 -33.60 14.44 26.67
CA GLU A 180 -33.66 14.25 25.20
C GLU A 180 -32.26 14.33 24.57
N ASP A 181 -31.40 15.19 25.12
CA ASP A 181 -30.03 15.41 24.65
C ASP A 181 -29.03 15.32 25.81
N TYR A 182 -28.02 14.46 25.65
CA TYR A 182 -26.97 14.25 26.65
C TYR A 182 -26.07 15.48 26.80
N HIS A 183 -25.99 16.35 25.78
CA HIS A 183 -25.22 17.59 25.83
C HIS A 183 -25.71 18.61 26.88
N GLN A 184 -26.88 18.40 27.49
CA GLN A 184 -27.39 19.30 28.53
C GLN A 184 -27.09 18.81 29.95
N MET A 185 -26.57 17.59 30.09
CA MET A 185 -26.44 16.88 31.36
C MET A 185 -24.99 16.89 31.85
N SER A 186 -24.71 17.56 32.95
CA SER A 186 -23.38 17.54 33.59
C SER A 186 -23.20 16.25 34.40
N VAL A 187 -22.09 15.54 34.17
CA VAL A 187 -21.85 14.20 34.73
C VAL A 187 -20.50 14.08 35.40
N LEU A 188 -20.43 13.20 36.39
CA LEU A 188 -19.23 12.79 37.09
C LEU A 188 -19.08 11.27 36.92
N PHE A 189 -17.94 10.86 36.38
CA PHE A 189 -17.51 9.47 36.38
C PHE A 189 -16.49 9.25 37.49
N GLU A 190 -16.61 8.14 38.20
CA GLU A 190 -15.68 7.72 39.25
C GLU A 190 -15.25 6.27 39.03
N GLN A 191 -14.00 5.97 39.41
CA GLN A 191 -13.46 4.60 39.47
C GLN A 191 -13.61 3.82 38.14
N ILE A 192 -13.36 4.49 37.02
CA ILE A 192 -13.43 3.87 35.69
C ILE A 192 -12.28 2.87 35.57
N ARG A 193 -12.60 1.64 35.17
CA ARG A 193 -11.63 0.59 34.83
C ARG A 193 -11.94 0.03 33.46
N ILE A 194 -10.93 0.02 32.60
CA ILE A 194 -10.98 -0.53 31.25
C ILE A 194 -10.19 -1.84 31.28
N HIS A 195 -10.90 -2.96 31.15
CA HIS A 195 -10.32 -4.30 31.21
C HIS A 195 -9.78 -4.75 29.85
N ARG A 196 -10.40 -4.29 28.76
CA ARG A 196 -10.02 -4.67 27.39
C ARG A 196 -10.26 -3.52 26.42
N ALA A 197 -9.43 -3.39 25.38
CA ALA A 197 -9.73 -2.54 24.24
C ALA A 197 -10.44 -3.36 23.15
N THR A 198 -11.48 -2.78 22.54
CA THR A 198 -12.22 -3.41 21.43
C THR A 198 -11.58 -3.00 20.10
N ILE A 199 -11.37 -3.97 19.21
CA ILE A 199 -10.79 -3.74 17.88
C ILE A 199 -11.95 -3.56 16.90
N CYS A 200 -11.96 -2.44 16.18
CA CYS A 200 -12.95 -2.12 15.19
C CYS A 200 -12.48 -2.45 13.76
N SER A 201 -13.44 -2.78 12.89
CA SER A 201 -13.20 -3.09 11.48
C SER A 201 -14.28 -2.48 10.60
N LEU A 202 -13.96 -2.13 9.36
CA LEU A 202 -14.93 -1.63 8.37
C LEU A 202 -15.98 -2.68 7.98
N THR A 203 -15.65 -3.97 8.06
CA THR A 203 -16.52 -5.04 7.58
C THR A 203 -17.59 -5.43 8.59
N ASN A 204 -17.33 -5.27 9.89
CA ASN A 204 -18.18 -5.79 10.94
C ASN A 204 -18.67 -4.66 11.85
N GLN A 205 -19.99 -4.64 12.09
CA GLN A 205 -20.60 -3.78 13.10
C GLN A 205 -20.34 -4.34 14.50
N ILE A 206 -20.02 -3.47 15.46
CA ILE A 206 -19.78 -3.83 16.85
C ILE A 206 -21.02 -3.47 17.67
N ILE A 207 -21.40 -4.36 18.60
CA ILE A 207 -22.54 -4.15 19.48
C ILE A 207 -22.05 -4.06 20.91
N PHE A 208 -22.32 -2.92 21.56
CA PHE A 208 -22.11 -2.73 22.99
C PHE A 208 -23.44 -2.73 23.72
N TYR A 209 -23.48 -3.44 24.84
CA TYR A 209 -24.57 -3.36 25.79
C TYR A 209 -24.10 -2.59 27.01
N VAL A 210 -24.80 -1.51 27.33
CA VAL A 210 -24.50 -0.70 28.52
C VAL A 210 -25.58 -0.95 29.54
N ASN A 211 -25.15 -1.36 30.75
CA ASN A 211 -26.03 -1.52 31.90
C ASN A 211 -25.67 -0.48 32.95
N ILE A 212 -26.67 0.20 33.51
CA ILE A 212 -26.49 1.14 34.63
C ILE A 212 -27.45 0.77 35.75
N LEU A 213 -26.91 0.58 36.95
CA LEU A 213 -27.67 0.39 38.17
C LEU A 213 -28.10 1.76 38.72
N PRO A 214 -29.41 2.09 38.71
CA PRO A 214 -29.87 3.45 38.99
C PRO A 214 -29.68 3.89 40.44
N ILE A 215 -29.54 2.95 41.39
CA ILE A 215 -29.44 3.25 42.83
C ILE A 215 -28.09 3.85 43.19
N ASN A 216 -27.00 3.24 42.70
CA ASN A 216 -25.64 3.65 43.02
C ASN A 216 -24.90 4.26 41.82
N GLY A 217 -25.47 4.23 40.63
CA GLY A 217 -24.86 4.73 39.40
C GLY A 217 -23.74 3.83 38.87
N THR A 218 -23.59 2.61 39.38
CA THR A 218 -22.57 1.69 38.85
C THR A 218 -22.96 1.21 37.46
N PHE A 219 -21.99 1.20 36.55
CA PHE A 219 -22.20 0.82 35.16
C PHE A 219 -21.21 -0.25 34.72
N GLU A 220 -21.65 -1.04 33.75
CA GLU A 220 -20.84 -2.02 33.04
C GLU A 220 -21.13 -1.96 31.54
N ILE A 221 -20.10 -2.16 30.73
CA ILE A 221 -20.21 -2.26 29.28
C ILE A 221 -19.80 -3.66 28.86
N ILE A 222 -20.66 -4.31 28.09
CA ILE A 222 -20.52 -5.68 27.65
C ILE A 222 -20.41 -5.74 26.12
N GLU A 223 -19.40 -6.44 25.62
CA GLU A 223 -19.25 -6.86 24.21
C GLU A 223 -19.13 -8.38 24.19
N ASN A 224 -19.90 -9.05 23.34
CA ASN A 224 -19.83 -10.52 23.16
C ASN A 224 -19.86 -11.29 24.50
N ASN A 225 -20.74 -10.89 25.43
CA ASN A 225 -20.88 -11.44 26.79
C ASN A 225 -19.64 -11.28 27.71
N THR A 226 -18.71 -10.40 27.36
CA THR A 226 -17.54 -10.06 28.20
C THR A 226 -17.59 -8.62 28.66
N ILE A 227 -17.27 -8.38 29.94
CA ILE A 227 -17.22 -7.04 30.51
C ILE A 227 -15.94 -6.35 30.04
N ILE A 228 -16.09 -5.18 29.41
CA ILE A 228 -14.98 -4.38 28.90
C ILE A 228 -14.65 -3.24 29.84
N VAL A 229 -15.67 -2.52 30.30
CA VAL A 229 -15.50 -1.31 31.12
C VAL A 229 -16.46 -1.36 32.30
N THR A 230 -15.97 -0.95 33.46
CA THR A 230 -16.77 -0.81 34.69
C THR A 230 -16.47 0.53 35.34
N GLY A 231 -17.45 1.12 36.00
CA GLY A 231 -17.24 2.34 36.78
C GLY A 231 -18.51 2.81 37.47
N ARG A 232 -18.51 4.08 37.90
CA ARG A 232 -19.68 4.73 38.47
C ARG A 232 -19.94 6.06 37.76
N ILE A 233 -21.20 6.38 37.52
CA ILE A 233 -21.66 7.65 36.97
C ILE A 233 -22.69 8.29 37.90
N SER A 234 -22.58 9.60 38.12
CA SER A 234 -23.55 10.40 38.87
C SER A 234 -23.74 11.77 38.23
N LEU A 235 -24.81 12.47 38.65
CA LEU A 235 -24.98 13.89 38.32
C LEU A 235 -23.88 14.72 39.00
N SER A 236 -23.43 15.78 38.32
CA SER A 236 -22.41 16.69 38.83
C SER A 236 -23.00 18.07 39.12
N GLU A 237 -22.82 18.59 40.34
CA GLU A 237 -23.42 19.86 40.77
C GLU A 237 -22.50 21.09 40.69
N GLN A 238 -21.18 20.97 40.43
CA GLN A 238 -20.29 22.08 40.05
C GLN A 238 -18.82 21.64 39.78
N LEU A 239 -18.10 22.39 38.94
CA LEU A 239 -16.64 22.29 38.75
C LEU A 239 -15.91 22.92 39.96
N THR A 240 -15.28 22.09 40.80
CA THR A 240 -14.66 22.53 42.06
C THR A 240 -13.21 22.96 41.92
N MET A 241 -12.44 22.38 41.01
CA MET A 241 -10.97 22.53 40.99
C MET A 241 -10.47 23.55 39.97
N GLN A 242 -11.17 23.73 38.84
CA GLN A 242 -10.80 24.72 37.82
C GLN A 242 -10.72 26.17 38.33
N LYS A 243 -11.49 26.53 39.35
CA LYS A 243 -11.49 27.89 39.93
C LYS A 243 -10.14 28.25 40.56
N PHE A 244 -9.37 27.27 41.05
CA PHE A 244 -8.07 27.49 41.68
C PHE A 244 -6.94 27.71 40.67
N HIS A 245 -6.99 27.06 39.50
CA HIS A 245 -5.90 27.10 38.51
C HIS A 245 -6.05 28.19 37.44
N LYS A 246 -7.24 28.80 37.27
CA LYS A 246 -7.45 29.97 36.38
C LYS A 246 -6.55 31.18 36.70
N GLN A 247 -5.88 31.21 37.85
CA GLN A 247 -5.01 32.32 38.26
C GLN A 247 -3.60 32.30 37.63
N ILE A 248 -3.15 31.20 37.03
CA ILE A 248 -1.81 31.11 36.42
C ILE A 248 -1.93 31.35 34.92
N LYS A 249 -2.09 32.62 34.51
CA LYS A 249 -1.97 33.02 33.10
C LYS A 249 -0.50 33.28 32.75
N LEU A 250 -0.03 32.45 31.81
CA LEU A 250 1.13 32.55 30.92
C LEU A 250 1.89 33.89 30.89
N ASN A 251 3.11 33.89 31.43
CA ASN A 251 4.19 34.71 30.90
C ASN A 251 4.75 34.00 29.67
N ASN A 252 4.93 34.76 28.57
CA ASN A 252 5.48 34.38 27.28
C ASN A 252 6.31 33.09 27.27
N ILE A 253 5.79 32.05 26.61
CA ILE A 253 6.56 30.86 26.28
C ILE A 253 6.80 30.93 24.77
N GLU A 254 8.05 31.23 24.39
CA GLU A 254 8.44 31.54 23.01
C GLU A 254 8.58 30.30 22.11
N LYS A 255 8.40 29.08 22.65
CA LYS A 255 8.59 27.84 21.91
C LYS A 255 7.50 26.81 22.23
N ASN A 256 6.57 26.64 21.29
CA ASN A 256 5.50 25.64 21.37
C ASN A 256 5.72 24.56 20.30
N LEU A 257 5.47 23.30 20.67
CA LEU A 257 5.39 22.18 19.73
C LEU A 257 4.11 22.29 18.91
N GLN A 258 4.24 22.13 17.61
CA GLN A 258 3.11 22.22 16.67
C GLN A 258 2.44 20.86 16.48
N THR A 259 1.18 20.86 16.02
CA THR A 259 0.38 19.65 15.73
C THR A 259 1.19 18.57 14.98
N ASN A 260 1.93 18.93 13.93
CA ASN A 260 2.67 17.95 13.11
C ASN A 260 3.85 17.32 13.85
N GLU A 261 4.51 18.05 14.74
CA GLU A 261 5.65 17.55 15.52
C GLU A 261 5.18 16.55 16.57
N ILE A 262 4.10 16.90 17.27
CA ILE A 262 3.46 16.05 18.30
C ILE A 262 2.98 14.74 17.68
N TYR A 263 2.19 14.80 16.60
CA TYR A 263 1.65 13.58 15.99
C TYR A 263 2.70 12.77 15.20
N ARG A 264 3.82 13.38 14.80
CA ARG A 264 4.97 12.64 14.27
C ARG A 264 5.63 11.79 15.35
N ASP A 265 5.83 12.36 16.54
CA ASP A 265 6.37 11.64 17.70
C ASP A 265 5.42 10.51 18.16
N PHE A 266 4.11 10.77 18.26
CA PHE A 266 3.10 9.75 18.50
C PHE A 266 3.18 8.59 17.48
N ASN A 267 3.33 8.90 16.19
CA ASN A 267 3.44 7.88 15.15
C ASN A 267 4.71 7.01 15.32
N LEU A 268 5.85 7.60 15.70
CA LEU A 268 7.08 6.85 16.02
C LEU A 268 6.88 5.88 17.20
N ARG A 269 6.07 6.29 18.19
CA ARG A 269 5.70 5.46 19.35
C ARG A 269 4.65 4.40 19.02
N GLY A 270 3.95 4.50 17.89
CA GLY A 270 2.95 3.54 17.41
C GLY A 270 1.50 4.03 17.47
N TYR A 271 1.26 5.29 17.86
CA TYR A 271 -0.06 5.91 17.79
C TYR A 271 -0.24 6.56 16.41
N GLU A 272 -1.00 5.91 15.56
CA GLU A 272 -1.24 6.27 14.16
C GLU A 272 -2.50 7.18 14.03
N TYR A 273 -2.63 8.16 14.94
CA TYR A 273 -3.81 9.04 14.99
C TYR A 273 -4.01 9.85 13.69
N SER A 274 -5.25 9.91 13.22
CA SER A 274 -5.64 10.67 12.04
C SER A 274 -7.03 11.32 12.18
N GLY A 275 -7.36 12.24 11.27
CA GLY A 275 -8.65 12.94 11.28
C GLY A 275 -8.89 13.74 12.57
N LEU A 276 -10.09 13.58 13.15
CA LEU A 276 -10.53 14.30 14.35
C LEU A 276 -9.68 13.99 15.60
N PHE A 277 -9.00 12.85 15.63
CA PHE A 277 -8.12 12.47 16.73
C PHE A 277 -6.78 13.24 16.72
N ARG A 278 -6.50 14.02 15.67
CA ARG A 278 -5.37 14.97 15.63
C ARG A 278 -5.76 16.35 16.19
N GLY A 279 -6.31 16.35 17.41
CA GLY A 279 -6.90 17.54 18.03
C GLY A 279 -5.95 18.42 18.84
N ILE A 280 -4.71 18.00 19.15
CA ILE A 280 -3.74 18.86 19.85
C ILE A 280 -3.22 19.92 18.86
N ASN A 281 -3.57 21.19 19.07
CA ASN A 281 -3.14 22.29 18.20
C ASN A 281 -1.68 22.63 18.46
N GLN A 282 -1.38 22.98 19.71
CA GLN A 282 -0.05 23.33 20.17
C GLN A 282 0.10 23.00 21.66
N ILE A 283 1.32 22.72 22.11
CA ILE A 283 1.64 22.54 23.52
C ILE A 283 3.02 23.15 23.82
N ASP A 284 3.21 23.65 25.03
CA ASP A 284 4.51 24.09 25.52
C ASP A 284 5.50 22.92 25.58
N ILE A 285 6.80 23.19 25.45
CA ILE A 285 7.90 22.23 25.64
C ILE A 285 7.87 21.61 27.04
N ASN A 286 7.42 22.35 28.07
CA ASN A 286 7.26 21.77 29.40
C ASN A 286 6.03 20.88 29.53
N GLU A 287 5.20 20.82 28.48
CA GLU A 287 4.00 19.97 28.38
C GLU A 287 2.92 20.28 29.44
N ILE A 288 2.98 21.48 30.04
CA ILE A 288 2.06 21.94 31.09
C ILE A 288 0.84 22.66 30.51
N TYR A 289 1.04 23.50 29.50
CA TYR A 289 0.00 24.32 28.87
C TYR A 289 -0.08 24.02 27.37
N GLY A 290 -1.28 24.02 26.83
CA GLY A 290 -1.49 23.87 25.39
C GLY A 290 -2.87 24.33 24.93
N GLU A 291 -3.19 24.02 23.68
CA GLU A 291 -4.48 24.29 23.07
C GLU A 291 -4.99 23.05 22.32
N LEU A 292 -6.25 22.71 22.54
CA LEU A 292 -6.96 21.60 21.89
C LEU A 292 -8.03 22.15 20.94
N LYS A 293 -8.21 21.51 19.78
CA LYS A 293 -9.26 21.82 18.81
C LYS A 293 -10.57 21.15 19.18
N TRP A 294 -11.65 21.91 19.15
CA TRP A 294 -13.00 21.43 19.34
C TRP A 294 -13.73 21.31 18.00
N ASN A 295 -14.12 20.09 17.63
CA ASN A 295 -14.77 19.78 16.35
C ASN A 295 -16.22 19.28 16.55
N ASN A 296 -16.90 19.72 17.62
CA ASN A 296 -18.23 19.22 18.02
C ASN A 296 -18.31 17.71 18.36
N GLU A 297 -17.18 17.03 18.51
CA GLU A 297 -17.13 15.60 18.82
C GLU A 297 -16.46 15.34 20.18
N TRP A 298 -17.26 14.91 21.16
CA TRP A 298 -16.79 14.65 22.53
C TRP A 298 -15.81 13.49 22.61
N ILE A 299 -16.00 12.44 21.80
CA ILE A 299 -15.14 11.25 21.82
C ILE A 299 -13.70 11.65 21.48
N SER A 300 -13.51 12.36 20.36
CA SER A 300 -12.18 12.80 19.92
C SER A 300 -11.59 13.85 20.85
N TYR A 301 -12.40 14.77 21.38
CA TYR A 301 -11.90 15.83 22.25
C TYR A 301 -11.45 15.32 23.62
N LEU A 302 -12.22 14.41 24.23
CA LEU A 302 -11.79 13.75 25.45
C LEU A 302 -10.55 12.90 25.20
N ASP A 303 -10.47 12.25 24.03
CA ASP A 303 -9.30 11.43 23.70
C ASP A 303 -8.05 12.29 23.53
N THR A 304 -8.17 13.48 22.93
CA THR A 304 -7.03 14.40 22.81
C THR A 304 -6.57 14.91 24.17
N MET A 305 -7.45 15.04 25.17
CA MET A 305 -7.05 15.28 26.55
C MET A 305 -6.27 14.10 27.16
N LEU A 306 -6.63 12.85 26.84
CA LEU A 306 -5.83 11.68 27.23
C LEU A 306 -4.46 11.68 26.52
N GLN A 307 -4.44 12.04 25.24
CA GLN A 307 -3.21 12.14 24.46
C GLN A 307 -2.21 13.13 25.08
N VAL A 308 -2.67 14.27 25.61
CA VAL A 308 -1.76 15.22 26.27
C VAL A 308 -0.96 14.56 27.41
N HIS A 309 -1.59 13.68 28.19
CA HIS A 309 -0.89 12.94 29.24
C HIS A 309 0.14 11.94 28.68
N LEU A 310 -0.13 11.38 27.50
CA LEU A 310 0.75 10.42 26.82
C LEU A 310 2.01 11.07 26.23
N ILE A 311 2.09 12.40 26.10
CA ILE A 311 3.26 13.09 25.52
C ILE A 311 4.54 12.78 26.34
N THR A 312 4.43 12.72 27.66
CA THR A 312 5.55 12.36 28.56
C THR A 312 6.01 10.90 28.46
N SER A 313 5.20 10.01 27.86
CA SER A 313 5.43 8.56 27.88
C SER A 313 6.44 8.09 26.82
N GLN A 314 7.46 7.32 27.20
CA GLN A 314 8.52 6.87 26.27
C GLN A 314 8.11 5.69 25.34
N GLY A 315 6.87 5.20 25.43
CA GLY A 315 6.43 4.00 24.73
C GLY A 315 4.93 3.98 24.42
N LEU A 316 4.48 2.87 23.85
CA LEU A 316 3.07 2.65 23.54
C LEU A 316 2.32 2.25 24.81
N GLN A 317 1.44 3.13 25.29
CA GLN A 317 0.63 2.93 26.50
C GLN A 317 -0.85 3.10 26.17
N LEU A 318 -1.70 2.37 26.89
CA LEU A 318 -3.16 2.50 26.77
C LEU A 318 -3.78 2.88 28.12
N PRO A 319 -4.85 3.71 28.14
CA PRO A 319 -5.62 4.00 29.35
C PRO A 319 -6.24 2.72 29.94
N THR A 320 -6.04 2.51 31.24
CA THR A 320 -6.63 1.36 31.97
C THR A 320 -7.49 1.78 33.15
N ARG A 321 -7.16 2.90 33.80
CA ARG A 321 -7.94 3.44 34.92
C ARG A 321 -8.03 4.96 34.83
N ILE A 322 -9.20 5.48 35.16
CA ILE A 322 -9.43 6.92 35.37
C ILE A 322 -10.15 7.04 36.71
N ASP A 323 -9.52 7.70 37.67
CA ASP A 323 -10.08 7.80 39.02
C ASP A 323 -11.31 8.70 39.06
N SER A 324 -11.27 9.84 38.37
CA SER A 324 -12.42 10.74 38.21
C SER A 324 -12.39 11.51 36.89
N LEU A 325 -13.53 11.59 36.22
CA LEU A 325 -13.75 12.45 35.04
C LEU A 325 -15.05 13.22 35.20
N ARG A 326 -14.97 14.55 35.26
CA ARG A 326 -16.14 15.43 35.32
C ARG A 326 -16.30 16.16 33.99
N ILE A 327 -17.53 16.20 33.50
CA ILE A 327 -17.89 16.89 32.25
C ILE A 327 -19.05 17.84 32.54
N ASP A 328 -18.85 19.13 32.29
CA ASP A 328 -19.88 20.15 32.30
C ASP A 328 -20.01 20.79 30.90
N PRO A 329 -21.00 20.36 30.10
CA PRO A 329 -21.13 20.81 28.71
C PRO A 329 -21.38 22.31 28.56
N LYS A 330 -22.14 22.91 29.49
CA LYS A 330 -22.50 24.33 29.43
C LYS A 330 -21.27 25.21 29.59
N HIS A 331 -20.47 24.95 30.63
CA HIS A 331 -19.20 25.64 30.84
C HIS A 331 -18.20 25.32 29.72
N HIS A 332 -18.22 24.11 29.17
CA HIS A 332 -17.35 23.77 28.04
C HIS A 332 -17.65 24.66 26.82
N LEU A 333 -18.91 24.79 26.42
CA LEU A 333 -19.30 25.64 25.28
C LEU A 333 -18.96 27.12 25.50
N GLU A 334 -19.10 27.63 26.74
CA GLU A 334 -18.70 29.00 27.10
C GLU A 334 -17.19 29.24 27.01
N SER A 335 -16.38 28.20 27.20
CA SER A 335 -14.91 28.28 27.25
C SER A 335 -14.23 28.17 25.88
N ILE A 336 -14.97 27.81 24.83
CA ILE A 336 -14.43 27.66 23.48
C ILE A 336 -14.21 29.05 22.86
N SER A 337 -13.05 29.25 22.24
CA SER A 337 -12.79 30.45 21.47
C SER A 337 -13.64 30.47 20.18
N SER A 338 -14.44 31.52 19.98
CA SER A 338 -15.29 31.66 18.79
C SER A 338 -14.49 31.84 17.47
N LEU A 339 -13.25 32.33 17.55
CA LEU A 339 -12.39 32.60 16.40
C LEU A 339 -11.63 31.36 15.90
N THR A 340 -11.15 30.53 16.81
CA THR A 340 -10.25 29.41 16.48
C THR A 340 -10.85 28.04 16.79
N SER A 341 -12.04 27.98 17.40
CA SER A 341 -12.66 26.74 17.89
C SER A 341 -11.69 25.91 18.73
N THR A 342 -10.88 26.58 19.55
CA THR A 342 -9.91 25.95 20.44
C THR A 342 -10.25 26.19 21.90
N CYS A 343 -9.72 25.33 22.77
CA CYS A 343 -9.78 25.50 24.20
C CYS A 343 -8.40 25.25 24.81
N SER A 344 -8.02 26.04 25.79
CA SER A 344 -6.76 25.87 26.51
C SER A 344 -6.80 24.58 27.34
N VAL A 345 -5.71 23.81 27.31
CA VAL A 345 -5.49 22.68 28.21
C VAL A 345 -4.39 22.99 29.21
N TYR A 346 -4.58 22.56 30.45
CA TYR A 346 -3.59 22.63 31.52
C TYR A 346 -3.42 21.25 32.16
N VAL A 347 -2.18 20.82 32.31
CA VAL A 347 -1.83 19.53 32.90
C VAL A 347 -0.88 19.72 34.07
N ASP A 348 -1.23 19.08 35.19
CA ASP A 348 -0.38 18.96 36.36
C ASP A 348 -0.04 17.49 36.57
N TYR A 349 1.15 17.09 36.13
CA TYR A 349 1.63 15.71 36.23
C TYR A 349 1.82 15.25 37.67
N TRP A 350 2.14 16.15 38.61
CA TRP A 350 2.37 15.79 40.01
C TRP A 350 1.10 15.33 40.69
N ASN A 351 -0.01 16.00 40.38
CA ASN A 351 -1.33 15.66 40.89
C ASN A 351 -2.14 14.78 39.92
N SER A 352 -1.58 14.42 38.76
CA SER A 352 -2.28 13.69 37.69
C SER A 352 -3.61 14.34 37.29
N LEU A 353 -3.59 15.68 37.18
CA LEU A 353 -4.75 16.50 36.82
C LEU A 353 -4.63 17.03 35.39
N CYS A 354 -5.73 17.03 34.66
CA CYS A 354 -5.84 17.63 33.34
C CYS A 354 -7.16 18.41 33.22
N PHE A 355 -7.07 19.67 32.81
CA PHE A 355 -8.22 20.57 32.67
C PHE A 355 -8.30 21.09 31.25
N SER A 356 -9.48 21.04 30.65
CA SER A 356 -9.74 21.78 29.42
C SER A 356 -11.22 22.14 29.32
N GLY A 357 -11.50 23.43 29.14
CA GLY A 357 -12.85 23.97 29.09
C GLY A 357 -13.71 23.58 30.29
N GLY A 358 -14.82 22.88 30.07
CA GLY A 358 -15.70 22.33 31.11
C GLY A 358 -15.37 20.91 31.57
N ILE A 359 -14.15 20.40 31.31
CA ILE A 359 -13.75 19.04 31.67
C ILE A 359 -12.66 19.07 32.74
N GLU A 360 -12.81 18.22 33.76
CA GLU A 360 -11.79 17.93 34.79
C GLU A 360 -11.48 16.44 34.76
N LEU A 361 -10.24 16.08 34.45
CA LEU A 361 -9.74 14.72 34.47
C LEU A 361 -8.73 14.57 35.61
N PHE A 362 -8.90 13.53 36.42
CA PHE A 362 -8.05 13.22 37.57
C PHE A 362 -7.69 11.73 37.60
N GLY A 363 -6.42 11.44 37.89
CA GLY A 363 -5.92 10.08 38.12
C GLY A 363 -6.02 9.19 36.88
N LEU A 364 -5.51 9.67 35.75
CA LEU A 364 -5.35 8.83 34.56
C LEU A 364 -4.16 7.90 34.76
N HIS A 365 -4.40 6.60 34.60
CA HIS A 365 -3.37 5.58 34.62
C HIS A 365 -3.32 4.86 33.28
N CYS A 366 -2.15 4.93 32.64
CA CYS A 366 -1.84 4.24 31.41
C CYS A 366 -0.86 3.10 31.68
N THR A 367 -0.97 2.00 30.93
CA THR A 367 -0.05 0.87 31.04
C THR A 367 0.60 0.59 29.69
N GLY A 368 1.91 0.35 29.69
CA GLY A 368 2.66 -0.06 28.51
C GLY A 368 2.14 -1.34 27.86
N THR A 369 2.08 -1.33 26.53
CA THR A 369 1.64 -2.43 25.69
C THR A 369 2.76 -2.85 24.74
N SER A 370 2.80 -4.13 24.37
CA SER A 370 3.76 -4.63 23.38
C SER A 370 3.32 -4.22 21.98
N LYS A 371 4.23 -3.62 21.21
CA LYS A 371 4.04 -3.45 19.76
C LYS A 371 3.93 -4.81 19.09
N LYS A 372 3.07 -4.92 18.09
CA LYS A 372 3.00 -6.07 17.20
C LYS A 372 4.27 -6.09 16.37
N ASN A 373 4.90 -7.25 16.26
CA ASN A 373 5.90 -7.48 15.24
C ASN A 373 5.21 -7.46 13.88
N LYS A 374 5.19 -6.29 13.24
CA LYS A 374 4.92 -6.20 11.80
C LYS A 374 6.11 -6.89 11.14
N GLN A 375 5.91 -8.09 10.59
CA GLN A 375 6.87 -8.70 9.67
C GLN A 375 6.88 -7.82 8.41
N GLN A 376 7.60 -6.70 8.48
CA GLN A 376 8.01 -6.01 7.28
C GLN A 376 9.08 -6.90 6.67
N ASN A 377 8.79 -7.48 5.52
CA ASN A 377 9.76 -8.23 4.73
C ASN A 377 10.77 -7.23 4.16
N THR A 378 11.69 -6.76 5.01
CA THR A 378 12.79 -5.89 4.60
C THR A 378 13.80 -6.75 3.85
N ILE A 379 13.99 -6.46 2.58
CA ILE A 379 14.99 -7.13 1.76
C ILE A 379 16.34 -6.45 2.06
N LEU A 380 17.31 -7.25 2.48
CA LEU A 380 18.69 -6.79 2.73
C LEU A 380 19.58 -7.27 1.58
N GLU A 381 20.25 -6.33 0.93
CA GLU A 381 21.13 -6.61 -0.22
C GLU A 381 22.49 -5.96 0.00
N SER A 382 23.55 -6.66 -0.39
CA SER A 382 24.89 -6.10 -0.52
C SER A 382 25.14 -5.66 -1.96
N TYR A 383 25.77 -4.50 -2.15
CA TYR A 383 26.12 -3.97 -3.46
C TYR A 383 27.61 -4.23 -3.76
N LEU A 384 27.89 -5.16 -4.66
CA LEU A 384 29.24 -5.71 -4.87
C LEU A 384 29.67 -5.60 -6.33
N PHE A 385 30.96 -5.31 -6.56
CA PHE A 385 31.54 -5.32 -7.90
C PHE A 385 31.74 -6.74 -8.40
N VAL A 386 31.25 -7.03 -9.60
CA VAL A 386 31.36 -8.33 -10.24
C VAL A 386 32.00 -8.19 -11.63
N PRO A 387 33.20 -8.78 -11.84
CA PRO A 387 33.82 -8.82 -13.16
C PRO A 387 33.00 -9.65 -14.17
N PHE A 388 33.01 -9.24 -15.44
CA PHE A 388 32.30 -9.95 -16.51
C PHE A 388 32.93 -11.33 -16.82
N ASP A 389 34.26 -11.41 -16.75
CA ASP A 389 35.01 -12.61 -17.17
C ASP A 389 35.38 -13.56 -16.00
N ASN A 390 34.87 -13.31 -14.79
CA ASN A 390 35.17 -14.17 -13.63
C ASN A 390 34.29 -15.44 -13.61
N ILE A 391 34.90 -16.62 -13.56
CA ILE A 391 34.19 -17.90 -13.68
C ILE A 391 33.60 -18.35 -12.34
N ASN A 392 34.24 -18.03 -11.21
CA ASN A 392 33.85 -18.52 -9.89
C ASN A 392 33.17 -17.40 -9.09
N ILE A 393 31.83 -17.36 -9.14
CA ILE A 393 31.02 -16.41 -8.37
C ILE A 393 29.92 -17.17 -7.64
N ILE A 394 29.63 -16.75 -6.40
CA ILE A 394 28.51 -17.25 -5.60
C ILE A 394 27.22 -16.69 -6.20
N ASN A 395 26.21 -17.54 -6.44
CA ASN A 395 24.93 -17.19 -7.09
C ASN A 395 25.06 -16.69 -8.54
N GLU A 396 25.73 -17.46 -9.41
CA GLU A 396 25.94 -17.14 -10.83
C GLU A 396 24.67 -16.69 -11.56
N LEU A 397 23.54 -17.36 -11.33
CA LEU A 397 22.26 -17.09 -11.98
C LEU A 397 21.73 -15.69 -11.62
N GLU A 398 21.68 -15.32 -10.34
CA GLU A 398 21.25 -13.99 -9.88
C GLU A 398 22.08 -12.88 -10.52
N THR A 399 23.41 -13.08 -10.62
CA THR A 399 24.30 -12.09 -11.25
C THR A 399 23.95 -11.87 -12.73
N CYS A 400 23.61 -12.94 -13.45
CA CYS A 400 23.20 -12.84 -14.85
C CYS A 400 21.84 -12.17 -14.99
N LEU A 401 20.86 -12.54 -14.15
CA LEU A 401 19.52 -11.94 -14.17
C LEU A 401 19.57 -10.44 -13.85
N TYR A 402 20.45 -10.02 -12.92
CA TYR A 402 20.65 -8.61 -12.59
C TYR A 402 21.25 -7.83 -13.76
N LEU A 403 22.27 -8.37 -14.44
CA LEU A 403 22.84 -7.73 -15.64
C LEU A 403 21.80 -7.56 -16.75
N ILE A 404 20.90 -8.54 -16.91
CA ILE A 404 19.79 -8.44 -17.88
C ILE A 404 18.82 -7.33 -17.46
N LEU A 405 18.48 -7.26 -16.17
CA LEU A 405 17.59 -6.24 -15.62
C LEU A 405 18.16 -4.81 -15.81
N GLU A 406 19.45 -4.62 -15.51
CA GLU A 406 20.14 -3.34 -15.68
C GLU A 406 20.09 -2.86 -17.14
N ASN A 407 20.13 -3.79 -18.09
CA ASN A 407 20.14 -3.45 -19.52
C ASN A 407 18.74 -3.28 -20.12
N THR A 408 17.73 -3.98 -19.61
CA THR A 408 16.36 -4.01 -20.17
C THR A 408 15.46 -2.88 -19.66
N LEU A 409 15.69 -2.38 -18.44
CA LEU A 409 14.88 -1.30 -17.88
C LEU A 409 15.31 0.06 -18.43
N THR A 410 14.57 0.59 -19.40
CA THR A 410 14.92 1.85 -20.08
C THR A 410 13.82 2.92 -20.14
N THR A 411 12.58 2.63 -19.73
CA THR A 411 11.49 3.62 -19.65
C THR A 411 10.47 3.29 -18.54
N THR A 412 9.86 4.32 -17.95
CA THR A 412 8.81 4.22 -16.91
C THR A 412 7.49 3.62 -17.38
N THR A 413 7.28 3.51 -18.71
CA THR A 413 5.99 3.14 -19.30
C THR A 413 5.81 1.64 -19.54
N THR A 414 6.89 0.85 -19.60
CA THR A 414 6.81 -0.61 -19.81
C THR A 414 7.52 -1.35 -18.67
N THR A 415 6.87 -1.36 -17.51
CA THR A 415 7.28 -2.17 -16.34
C THR A 415 6.91 -3.65 -16.48
N THR A 416 6.75 -4.11 -17.72
CA THR A 416 6.43 -5.49 -18.13
C THR A 416 7.71 -6.13 -18.67
N LEU A 417 8.32 -7.03 -17.92
CA LEU A 417 9.43 -7.84 -18.44
C LEU A 417 8.84 -9.13 -19.03
N SER A 418 9.09 -9.37 -20.31
CA SER A 418 8.66 -10.60 -20.98
C SER A 418 9.79 -11.63 -20.95
N LEU A 419 9.48 -12.84 -20.47
CA LEU A 419 10.43 -13.93 -20.31
C LEU A 419 9.90 -15.23 -20.91
N CYS A 420 10.78 -15.99 -21.55
CA CYS A 420 10.50 -17.32 -22.09
C CYS A 420 11.57 -18.29 -21.62
N GLN A 421 11.19 -19.29 -20.84
CA GLN A 421 12.09 -20.33 -20.36
C GLN A 421 11.75 -21.69 -20.97
N ILE A 422 12.79 -22.43 -21.34
CA ILE A 422 12.69 -23.75 -21.94
C ILE A 422 13.37 -24.76 -21.02
N GLY A 423 12.57 -25.67 -20.46
CA GLY A 423 13.02 -26.72 -19.56
C GLY A 423 13.44 -26.24 -18.16
N ASN A 424 13.66 -27.23 -17.27
CA ASN A 424 14.07 -27.12 -15.87
C ASN A 424 13.13 -26.29 -14.97
N GLU A 425 12.07 -26.95 -14.48
CA GLU A 425 11.00 -26.34 -13.69
C GLU A 425 11.45 -25.78 -12.35
N LYS A 426 12.45 -26.39 -11.70
CA LYS A 426 12.93 -25.96 -10.38
C LYS A 426 13.51 -24.54 -10.39
N LEU A 427 14.20 -24.16 -11.47
CA LEU A 427 14.75 -22.81 -11.61
C LEU A 427 13.68 -21.76 -11.92
N SER A 428 12.52 -22.17 -12.44
CA SER A 428 11.46 -21.22 -12.84
C SER A 428 10.94 -20.43 -11.65
N GLU A 429 10.81 -21.08 -10.48
CA GLU A 429 10.40 -20.42 -9.25
C GLU A 429 11.46 -19.47 -8.71
N GLU A 430 12.73 -19.84 -8.75
CA GLU A 430 13.85 -18.97 -8.34
C GLU A 430 13.91 -17.71 -9.18
N ILE A 431 13.79 -17.83 -10.51
CA ILE A 431 13.80 -16.69 -11.45
C ILE A 431 12.55 -15.82 -11.26
N PHE A 432 11.38 -16.43 -11.10
CA PHE A 432 10.13 -15.70 -10.85
C PHE A 432 10.21 -14.93 -9.53
N ASN A 433 10.69 -15.57 -8.46
CA ASN A 433 10.86 -14.95 -7.16
C ASN A 433 11.84 -13.77 -7.25
N PHE A 434 13.00 -13.95 -7.90
CA PHE A 434 13.97 -12.88 -8.12
C PHE A 434 13.34 -11.64 -8.76
N TYR A 435 12.69 -11.79 -9.92
CA TYR A 435 12.08 -10.63 -10.60
C TYR A 435 10.87 -10.04 -9.88
N SER A 436 10.10 -10.87 -9.16
CA SER A 436 8.94 -10.40 -8.39
C SER A 436 9.32 -9.56 -7.16
N GLN A 437 10.52 -9.78 -6.61
CA GLN A 437 11.04 -9.00 -5.49
C GLN A 437 11.59 -7.63 -5.92
N GLN A 438 11.84 -7.43 -7.22
CA GLN A 438 12.42 -6.19 -7.73
C GLN A 438 11.38 -5.08 -7.81
N PRO A 439 11.56 -3.94 -7.10
CA PRO A 439 10.56 -2.87 -7.04
C PRO A 439 10.33 -2.17 -8.39
N SER A 440 11.26 -2.30 -9.33
CA SER A 440 11.18 -1.71 -10.67
C SER A 440 10.25 -2.45 -11.63
N ILE A 441 9.86 -3.70 -11.33
CA ILE A 441 9.01 -4.53 -12.20
C ILE A 441 7.58 -4.53 -11.63
N LYS A 442 6.58 -4.12 -12.43
CA LYS A 442 5.16 -4.14 -12.00
C LYS A 442 4.44 -5.41 -12.42
N SER A 443 4.84 -5.99 -13.56
CA SER A 443 4.26 -7.20 -14.10
C SER A 443 5.31 -8.02 -14.84
N LEU A 444 5.24 -9.33 -14.70
CA LEU A 444 6.18 -10.27 -15.31
C LEU A 444 5.38 -11.21 -16.22
N ASP A 445 5.60 -11.12 -17.52
CA ASP A 445 4.98 -12.02 -18.50
C ASP A 445 5.91 -13.22 -18.68
N TYR A 446 5.75 -14.20 -17.81
CA TYR A 446 6.60 -15.38 -17.76
C TYR A 446 5.94 -16.55 -18.49
N THR A 447 6.59 -17.01 -19.56
CA THR A 447 6.19 -18.19 -20.34
C THR A 447 7.18 -19.34 -20.13
N LEU A 448 6.68 -20.50 -19.74
CA LEU A 448 7.48 -21.72 -19.55
C LEU A 448 7.07 -22.74 -20.60
N ILE A 449 8.05 -23.31 -21.29
CA ILE A 449 7.85 -24.41 -22.23
C ILE A 449 8.29 -25.71 -21.57
N THR A 450 7.31 -26.51 -21.15
CA THR A 450 7.50 -27.83 -20.54
C THR A 450 6.44 -28.82 -21.01
N SER A 451 6.75 -30.11 -20.87
CA SER A 451 5.85 -31.23 -21.19
C SER A 451 5.10 -31.79 -19.97
N LEU A 452 5.33 -31.25 -18.78
CA LEU A 452 4.72 -31.71 -17.52
C LEU A 452 3.43 -30.93 -17.22
N SER A 453 2.50 -31.59 -16.53
CA SER A 453 1.18 -31.06 -16.20
C SER A 453 1.21 -29.98 -15.10
N ILE A 454 0.24 -29.08 -15.18
CA ILE A 454 0.08 -27.78 -14.49
C ILE A 454 0.13 -27.81 -12.94
N ASP A 455 0.03 -28.98 -12.28
CA ASP A 455 -0.37 -29.06 -10.87
C ASP A 455 0.69 -28.67 -9.82
N GLU A 456 1.98 -28.58 -10.19
CA GLU A 456 3.08 -28.24 -9.25
C GLU A 456 3.69 -26.84 -9.46
N ILE A 457 3.33 -26.12 -10.51
CA ILE A 457 3.98 -24.85 -10.89
C ILE A 457 3.08 -23.66 -10.55
N ASN A 458 3.68 -22.58 -10.05
CA ASN A 458 3.00 -21.32 -9.72
C ASN A 458 1.95 -20.91 -10.78
N LYS A 459 0.68 -20.77 -10.37
CA LYS A 459 -0.47 -20.40 -11.24
C LYS A 459 -0.33 -19.09 -12.04
N LYS A 460 0.72 -18.30 -11.76
CA LYS A 460 1.03 -17.03 -12.45
C LYS A 460 1.96 -17.21 -13.66
N ILE A 461 2.48 -18.42 -13.91
CA ILE A 461 3.34 -18.75 -15.03
C ILE A 461 2.49 -19.33 -16.17
N ASN A 462 2.62 -18.76 -17.37
CA ASN A 462 1.93 -19.26 -18.56
C ASN A 462 2.66 -20.50 -19.11
N LEU A 463 1.98 -21.64 -19.12
CA LEU A 463 2.52 -22.92 -19.61
C LEU A 463 2.16 -23.13 -21.08
N ILE A 464 3.16 -23.45 -21.90
CA ILE A 464 2.98 -23.71 -23.34
C ILE A 464 3.72 -24.99 -23.71
N GLU A 465 3.03 -25.92 -24.39
CA GLU A 465 3.61 -27.23 -24.75
C GLU A 465 4.64 -27.15 -25.90
N ASN A 466 4.52 -26.15 -26.79
CA ASN A 466 5.37 -26.02 -27.98
C ASN A 466 5.76 -24.57 -28.29
N LEU A 467 7.03 -24.38 -28.65
CA LEU A 467 7.58 -23.14 -29.22
C LEU A 467 6.79 -22.64 -30.43
N SER A 468 6.12 -23.53 -31.18
CA SER A 468 5.31 -23.18 -32.35
C SER A 468 4.20 -22.17 -32.04
N LEU A 469 3.68 -22.16 -30.81
CA LEU A 469 2.52 -21.37 -30.38
C LEU A 469 2.85 -19.94 -29.92
N THR A 470 4.11 -19.63 -29.63
CA THR A 470 4.52 -18.27 -29.21
C THR A 470 4.74 -17.39 -30.44
N THR A 471 3.94 -16.34 -30.57
CA THR A 471 4.04 -15.33 -31.64
C THR A 471 4.59 -14.00 -31.15
N THR A 472 4.71 -13.80 -29.84
CA THR A 472 5.20 -12.56 -29.23
C THR A 472 6.73 -12.59 -29.10
N THR A 473 7.35 -11.45 -29.34
CA THR A 473 8.78 -11.26 -29.09
C THR A 473 9.02 -11.01 -27.61
N VAL A 474 10.13 -11.53 -27.08
CA VAL A 474 10.43 -11.61 -25.65
C VAL A 474 11.76 -10.93 -25.35
N ASP A 475 11.89 -10.31 -24.17
CA ASP A 475 13.10 -9.58 -23.74
C ASP A 475 14.22 -10.52 -23.27
N LEU A 476 13.86 -11.64 -22.62
CA LEU A 476 14.77 -12.67 -22.12
C LEU A 476 14.33 -14.08 -22.52
N VAL A 477 15.23 -14.83 -23.15
CA VAL A 477 15.07 -16.26 -23.39
C VAL A 477 16.05 -17.06 -22.53
N ILE A 478 15.56 -18.01 -21.75
CA ILE A 478 16.37 -18.91 -20.91
C ILE A 478 16.27 -20.31 -21.48
N VAL A 479 17.41 -20.88 -21.84
CA VAL A 479 17.49 -22.22 -22.45
C VAL A 479 18.29 -23.13 -21.52
N ASN A 480 17.56 -24.07 -20.91
CA ASN A 480 18.16 -25.13 -20.12
C ASN A 480 18.24 -26.43 -20.92
N LYS A 481 19.09 -27.34 -20.46
CA LYS A 481 19.23 -28.67 -21.07
C LYS A 481 17.91 -29.45 -20.98
N ILE A 482 17.41 -29.92 -22.12
CA ILE A 482 16.25 -30.81 -22.23
C ILE A 482 16.75 -32.22 -22.56
N GLU A 483 16.10 -33.25 -22.01
CA GLU A 483 16.48 -34.66 -22.23
C GLU A 483 16.47 -35.08 -23.71
N THR A 484 15.62 -34.44 -24.53
CA THR A 484 15.45 -34.77 -25.96
C THR A 484 16.45 -34.08 -26.90
N ASN A 485 17.22 -33.08 -26.43
CA ASN A 485 18.31 -32.39 -27.15
C ASN A 485 18.00 -31.80 -28.55
N THR A 486 16.75 -31.78 -29.01
CA THR A 486 16.34 -31.17 -30.28
C THR A 486 15.79 -29.76 -30.06
N TYR A 487 16.59 -28.74 -30.32
CA TYR A 487 16.20 -27.33 -30.22
C TYR A 487 15.91 -26.75 -31.62
N ASP A 488 14.82 -25.99 -31.72
CA ASP A 488 14.50 -25.20 -32.92
C ASP A 488 15.20 -23.82 -32.85
N TRP A 489 16.47 -23.81 -33.23
CA TRP A 489 17.36 -22.66 -33.07
C TRP A 489 16.91 -21.41 -33.82
N GLU A 490 16.36 -21.56 -35.05
CA GLU A 490 15.89 -20.43 -35.84
C GLU A 490 14.76 -19.69 -35.14
N LYS A 491 13.82 -20.46 -34.56
CA LYS A 491 12.71 -19.88 -33.83
C LYS A 491 13.16 -19.22 -32.52
N LEU A 492 14.06 -19.84 -31.76
CA LEU A 492 14.60 -19.24 -30.52
C LEU A 492 15.22 -17.87 -30.75
N PHE A 493 16.05 -17.74 -31.78
CA PHE A 493 16.69 -16.48 -32.10
C PHE A 493 15.71 -15.44 -32.66
N SER A 494 14.61 -15.86 -33.30
CA SER A 494 13.54 -14.98 -33.78
C SER A 494 12.69 -14.38 -32.65
N ILE A 495 12.45 -15.14 -31.57
CA ILE A 495 11.63 -14.72 -30.42
C ILE A 495 12.32 -13.60 -29.63
N CYS A 496 13.65 -13.64 -29.50
CA CYS A 496 14.40 -12.60 -28.78
C CYS A 496 14.29 -11.23 -29.50
N LYS A 497 13.79 -10.22 -28.79
CA LYS A 497 13.75 -8.82 -29.25
C LYS A 497 15.15 -8.29 -29.54
N LEU A 498 15.22 -7.24 -30.35
CA LEU A 498 16.45 -6.44 -30.53
C LEU A 498 16.88 -5.85 -29.19
N ASN A 499 18.17 -5.90 -28.88
CA ASN A 499 18.75 -5.57 -27.56
C ASN A 499 18.29 -6.47 -26.40
N GLY A 500 17.59 -7.57 -26.67
CA GLY A 500 17.25 -8.62 -25.70
C GLY A 500 18.40 -9.59 -25.41
N PHE A 501 18.16 -10.49 -24.47
CA PHE A 501 19.16 -11.41 -23.93
C PHE A 501 18.76 -12.88 -24.07
N ILE A 502 19.77 -13.73 -24.21
CA ILE A 502 19.62 -15.18 -24.13
C ILE A 502 20.60 -15.74 -23.11
N LEU A 503 20.09 -16.54 -22.18
CA LEU A 503 20.86 -17.25 -21.17
C LEU A 503 20.88 -18.74 -21.51
N PHE A 504 22.06 -19.30 -21.77
CA PHE A 504 22.26 -20.73 -22.02
C PHE A 504 22.89 -21.40 -20.80
N SER A 505 22.45 -22.61 -20.45
CA SER A 505 23.25 -23.49 -19.59
C SER A 505 24.52 -23.93 -20.34
N SER A 506 25.68 -23.90 -19.67
CA SER A 506 27.00 -24.11 -20.29
C SER A 506 27.18 -25.48 -20.96
N ASP A 507 26.38 -26.47 -20.58
CA ASP A 507 26.39 -27.83 -21.15
C ASP A 507 25.77 -27.94 -22.55
N ILE A 508 25.21 -26.86 -23.10
CA ILE A 508 24.56 -26.85 -24.42
C ILE A 508 25.58 -26.52 -25.52
N ASN A 509 25.61 -27.35 -26.56
CA ASN A 509 26.40 -27.07 -27.77
C ASN A 509 25.66 -26.06 -28.66
N ILE A 510 26.09 -24.80 -28.62
CA ILE A 510 25.45 -23.69 -29.33
C ILE A 510 25.98 -23.61 -30.78
N PRO A 511 25.10 -23.53 -31.81
CA PRO A 511 25.52 -23.32 -33.19
C PRO A 511 26.12 -21.92 -33.39
N LYS A 512 27.46 -21.83 -33.42
CA LYS A 512 28.20 -20.55 -33.54
C LYS A 512 27.89 -19.78 -34.81
N GLU A 513 27.62 -20.47 -35.92
CA GLU A 513 27.29 -19.86 -37.21
C GLU A 513 25.96 -19.10 -37.16
N GLN A 514 24.93 -19.68 -36.55
CA GLN A 514 23.61 -19.04 -36.41
C GLN A 514 23.61 -17.86 -35.43
N LEU A 515 24.43 -17.92 -34.38
CA LEU A 515 24.65 -16.79 -33.48
C LEU A 515 25.25 -15.58 -34.21
N GLN A 516 26.21 -15.82 -35.11
CA GLN A 516 26.82 -14.77 -35.91
C GLN A 516 25.83 -14.18 -36.92
N ILE A 517 25.03 -15.03 -37.58
CA ILE A 517 23.99 -14.59 -38.53
C ILE A 517 22.96 -13.68 -37.85
N ASN A 518 22.58 -14.00 -36.61
CA ASN A 518 21.59 -13.25 -35.84
C ASN A 518 22.19 -12.13 -34.95
N ASN A 519 23.48 -11.81 -35.12
CA ASN A 519 24.21 -10.75 -34.41
C ASN A 519 24.13 -10.85 -32.87
N PHE A 520 24.36 -12.04 -32.34
CA PHE A 520 24.53 -12.26 -30.92
C PHE A 520 26.00 -12.10 -30.49
N ILE A 521 26.24 -11.33 -29.44
CA ILE A 521 27.54 -11.19 -28.80
C ILE A 521 27.53 -11.81 -27.40
N LYS A 522 28.60 -12.53 -27.08
CA LYS A 522 28.82 -13.11 -25.76
C LYS A 522 29.24 -12.03 -24.77
N ILE A 523 28.52 -11.90 -23.66
CA ILE A 523 28.79 -10.90 -22.62
C ILE A 523 29.53 -11.52 -21.45
N VAL A 524 29.00 -12.60 -20.90
CA VAL A 524 29.52 -13.23 -19.67
C VAL A 524 29.60 -14.74 -19.88
N THR A 525 30.69 -15.33 -19.38
CA THR A 525 30.85 -16.77 -19.25
C THR A 525 31.03 -17.11 -17.78
N ARG A 526 30.07 -17.82 -17.19
CA ARG A 526 30.19 -18.42 -15.86
C ARG A 526 30.39 -19.93 -16.00
N LYS A 527 30.59 -20.62 -14.87
CA LYS A 527 30.76 -22.07 -14.85
C LYS A 527 29.54 -22.80 -15.42
N ASN A 528 28.34 -22.39 -15.02
CA ASN A 528 27.10 -23.07 -15.40
C ASN A 528 26.28 -22.34 -16.46
N TYR A 529 26.58 -21.06 -16.74
CA TYR A 529 25.76 -20.22 -17.61
C TYR A 529 26.58 -19.38 -18.60
N GLN A 530 26.02 -19.13 -19.77
CA GLN A 530 26.55 -18.20 -20.77
C GLN A 530 25.48 -17.19 -21.17
N LEU A 531 25.80 -15.90 -21.03
CA LEU A 531 24.90 -14.81 -21.35
C LEU A 531 25.27 -14.17 -22.70
N TRP A 532 24.28 -14.07 -23.57
CA TRP A 532 24.40 -13.50 -24.92
C TRP A 532 23.38 -12.37 -25.10
N LYS A 533 23.75 -11.33 -25.86
CA LYS A 533 22.86 -10.21 -26.20
C LYS A 533 22.70 -10.10 -27.72
N LYS A 534 21.47 -9.87 -28.17
CA LYS A 534 21.13 -9.60 -29.57
C LYS A 534 21.35 -8.11 -29.86
N LEU A 535 22.18 -7.78 -30.84
CA LEU A 535 22.41 -6.38 -31.21
C LEU A 535 21.54 -5.96 -32.40
N SER A 536 21.22 -4.67 -32.48
CA SER A 536 20.64 -4.08 -33.69
C SER A 536 21.73 -3.81 -34.74
N ASN A 537 21.35 -3.89 -36.01
CA ASN A 537 22.23 -3.61 -37.15
C ASN A 537 22.21 -2.13 -37.56
N GLU A 538 21.55 -1.30 -36.75
CA GLU A 538 21.41 0.11 -37.03
C GLU A 538 22.74 0.82 -36.78
N ASN A 539 23.20 1.57 -37.77
CA ASN A 539 24.39 2.41 -37.63
C ASN A 539 24.05 3.60 -36.74
N LEU A 540 24.17 3.40 -35.42
CA LEU A 540 23.95 4.44 -34.43
C LEU A 540 25.17 5.36 -34.36
N THR A 541 24.92 6.66 -34.23
CA THR A 541 25.99 7.65 -34.04
C THR A 541 26.38 7.70 -32.56
N ASP A 542 27.66 7.45 -32.27
CA ASP A 542 28.18 7.49 -30.90
C ASP A 542 28.64 8.91 -30.52
N ILE A 543 28.10 9.45 -29.42
CA ILE A 543 28.50 10.72 -28.84
C ILE A 543 29.14 10.45 -27.48
N ILE A 544 30.31 11.03 -27.22
CA ILE A 544 31.02 10.86 -25.95
C ILE A 544 30.89 12.15 -25.14
N VAL A 545 30.48 12.01 -23.88
CA VAL A 545 30.40 13.10 -22.91
C VAL A 545 31.27 12.74 -21.71
N ASN A 546 32.33 13.51 -21.50
CA ASN A 546 33.21 13.35 -20.35
C ASN A 546 32.60 14.08 -19.15
N ILE A 547 32.47 13.37 -18.04
CA ILE A 547 31.86 13.88 -16.81
C ILE A 547 32.97 14.22 -15.82
N ASP A 548 32.98 15.48 -15.40
CA ASP A 548 33.87 16.00 -14.38
C ASP A 548 33.09 16.59 -13.19
N ASN A 549 33.67 16.51 -11.99
CA ASN A 549 33.05 17.04 -10.77
C ASN A 549 33.22 18.57 -10.59
N LYS A 550 33.89 19.26 -11.52
CA LYS A 550 34.29 20.66 -11.34
C LYS A 550 33.28 21.65 -11.92
N ASN A 551 32.97 21.52 -13.22
CA ASN A 551 32.28 22.59 -13.94
C ASN A 551 30.84 22.24 -14.33
N PHE A 552 30.39 20.98 -14.20
CA PHE A 552 29.01 20.51 -14.45
C PHE A 552 28.37 20.95 -15.79
N GLN A 553 29.14 21.51 -16.72
CA GLN A 553 28.67 22.01 -18.02
C GLN A 553 28.11 20.88 -18.90
N TRP A 554 28.61 19.66 -18.68
CA TRP A 554 28.12 18.45 -19.32
C TRP A 554 26.63 18.18 -19.05
N ILE A 555 26.02 18.75 -17.99
CA ILE A 555 24.59 18.58 -17.70
C ILE A 555 23.73 19.19 -18.83
N GLU A 556 24.03 20.43 -19.25
CA GLU A 556 23.29 21.08 -20.34
C GLU A 556 23.54 20.37 -21.68
N GLN A 557 24.74 19.82 -21.87
CA GLN A 557 25.04 18.97 -23.02
C GLN A 557 24.17 17.70 -23.04
N ILE A 558 24.06 16.98 -21.92
CA ILE A 558 23.20 15.78 -21.84
C ILE A 558 21.72 16.15 -22.06
N LYS A 559 21.26 17.27 -21.50
CA LYS A 559 19.87 17.73 -21.65
C LYS A 559 19.51 18.02 -23.12
N THR A 560 20.41 18.69 -23.85
CA THR A 560 20.21 18.95 -25.29
C THR A 560 20.25 17.68 -26.13
N LEU A 561 21.12 16.72 -25.78
CA LEU A 561 21.21 15.43 -26.46
C LEU A 561 19.96 14.56 -26.25
N LEU A 562 19.39 14.53 -25.04
CA LEU A 562 18.19 13.75 -24.74
C LEU A 562 16.93 14.27 -25.47
N LEU A 563 16.85 15.59 -25.73
CA LEU A 563 15.76 16.21 -26.49
C LEU A 563 15.78 15.83 -27.99
N ASN A 564 16.96 15.58 -28.56
CA ASN A 564 17.16 15.30 -29.99
C ASN A 564 17.39 13.80 -30.28
N SER A 565 16.66 12.93 -29.57
CA SER A 565 16.96 11.49 -29.42
C SER A 565 16.57 10.60 -30.61
N SER A 566 16.85 11.01 -31.86
CA SER A 566 16.72 10.13 -33.03
C SER A 566 18.07 9.52 -33.42
N SER A 567 18.23 8.21 -33.16
CA SER A 567 19.32 7.34 -33.65
C SER A 567 20.74 7.65 -33.13
N GLN A 568 20.87 8.04 -31.86
CA GLN A 568 22.17 8.31 -31.21
C GLN A 568 22.41 7.38 -30.02
N ARG A 569 23.67 7.02 -29.77
CA ARG A 569 24.14 6.39 -28.51
C ARG A 569 25.05 7.35 -27.78
N ILE A 570 24.74 7.63 -26.52
CA ILE A 570 25.46 8.63 -25.72
C ILE A 570 26.26 7.90 -24.65
N TRP A 571 27.58 8.04 -24.69
CA TRP A 571 28.52 7.43 -23.75
C TRP A 571 28.97 8.45 -22.72
N LEU A 572 28.54 8.25 -21.47
CA LEU A 572 28.97 9.03 -20.32
C LEU A 572 30.23 8.40 -19.73
N ILE A 573 31.35 9.13 -19.75
CA ILE A 573 32.65 8.63 -19.30
C ILE A 573 33.11 9.42 -18.08
N SER A 574 33.47 8.72 -17.00
CA SER A 574 34.10 9.29 -15.82
C SER A 574 35.39 8.56 -15.47
N ASN A 575 36.46 9.32 -15.26
CA ASN A 575 37.78 8.82 -14.83
C ASN A 575 38.09 9.14 -13.35
N GLN A 576 37.08 9.57 -12.58
CA GLN A 576 37.25 9.95 -11.17
C GLN A 576 36.50 8.95 -10.30
N ILE A 577 37.18 8.41 -9.27
CA ILE A 577 36.62 7.45 -8.31
C ILE A 577 35.42 8.06 -7.57
N ASP A 578 35.54 9.32 -7.15
CA ASP A 578 34.53 10.02 -6.34
C ASP A 578 33.41 10.64 -7.18
N ASN A 579 33.25 10.21 -8.43
CA ASN A 579 32.18 10.68 -9.30
C ASN A 579 31.00 9.70 -9.20
N GLY A 580 29.92 10.14 -8.56
CA GLY A 580 28.67 9.38 -8.36
C GLY A 580 27.88 9.10 -9.65
N ILE A 581 28.57 8.89 -10.78
CA ILE A 581 28.04 8.68 -12.12
C ILE A 581 27.07 7.50 -12.19
N ILE A 582 27.29 6.43 -11.43
CA ILE A 582 26.42 5.24 -11.45
C ILE A 582 25.02 5.59 -10.93
N GLY A 583 24.94 6.29 -9.80
CA GLY A 583 23.66 6.75 -9.25
C GLY A 583 22.96 7.72 -10.20
N PHE A 584 23.72 8.68 -10.75
CA PHE A 584 23.21 9.64 -11.73
C PHE A 584 22.70 8.97 -13.02
N PHE A 585 23.45 8.02 -13.56
CA PHE A 585 23.09 7.24 -14.74
C PHE A 585 21.83 6.41 -14.51
N ASN A 586 21.71 5.76 -13.34
CA ASN A 586 20.53 4.98 -12.99
C ASN A 586 19.26 5.82 -12.93
N CYS A 587 19.35 7.08 -12.50
CA CYS A 587 18.26 8.04 -12.58
C CYS A 587 17.92 8.39 -14.04
N LEU A 588 18.92 8.82 -14.83
CA LEU A 588 18.72 9.24 -16.22
C LEU A 588 18.19 8.11 -17.12
N ARG A 589 18.60 6.87 -16.87
CA ARG A 589 18.18 5.71 -17.67
C ARG A 589 16.67 5.48 -17.61
N ARG A 590 15.99 5.96 -16.56
CA ARG A 590 14.54 5.86 -16.38
C ARG A 590 13.78 7.05 -16.96
N GLU A 591 14.47 8.10 -17.37
CA GLU A 591 13.87 9.27 -18.02
C GLU A 591 13.59 9.01 -19.52
N PRO A 592 12.67 9.76 -20.15
CA PRO A 592 12.43 9.70 -21.58
C PRO A 592 13.73 9.92 -22.39
N GLY A 593 14.02 9.02 -23.33
CA GLY A 593 15.27 9.03 -24.11
C GLY A 593 16.47 8.37 -23.41
N GLY A 594 16.33 7.95 -22.14
CA GLY A 594 17.39 7.31 -21.35
C GLY A 594 17.89 5.98 -21.92
N GLN A 595 17.12 5.32 -22.78
CA GLN A 595 17.52 4.10 -23.51
C GLN A 595 18.80 4.28 -24.36
N SER A 596 19.05 5.51 -24.83
CA SER A 596 20.23 5.85 -25.64
C SER A 596 21.53 5.95 -24.84
N LEU A 597 21.46 6.03 -23.51
CA LEU A 597 22.61 6.28 -22.64
C LEU A 597 23.38 4.99 -22.31
N ARG A 598 24.71 5.11 -22.27
CA ARG A 598 25.66 4.10 -21.79
C ARG A 598 26.65 4.76 -20.83
N CYS A 599 27.10 4.03 -19.81
CA CYS A 599 28.00 4.53 -18.79
C CYS A 599 29.33 3.76 -18.80
N ILE A 600 30.43 4.51 -18.73
CA ILE A 600 31.79 4.01 -18.48
C ILE A 600 32.33 4.72 -17.25
N HIS A 601 32.65 3.96 -16.22
CA HIS A 601 33.25 4.48 -15.01
C HIS A 601 34.60 3.80 -14.74
N ILE A 602 35.65 4.59 -14.72
CA ILE A 602 37.02 4.14 -14.50
C ILE A 602 37.41 4.54 -13.08
N GLN A 603 37.54 3.54 -12.21
CA GLN A 603 37.89 3.70 -10.79
C GLN A 603 39.38 3.53 -10.51
N ASP A 604 40.18 3.41 -11.56
CA ASP A 604 41.62 3.28 -11.48
C ASP A 604 42.27 4.55 -12.05
N SER A 605 42.91 5.34 -11.19
CA SER A 605 43.47 6.64 -11.56
C SER A 605 44.58 6.54 -12.60
N GLU A 606 45.24 5.39 -12.71
CA GLU A 606 46.35 5.18 -13.65
C GLU A 606 45.87 4.72 -15.04
N TYR A 607 44.62 4.29 -15.14
CA TYR A 607 44.10 3.71 -16.37
C TYR A 607 43.52 4.77 -17.31
N ILE A 608 44.08 4.86 -18.52
CA ILE A 608 43.59 5.71 -19.59
C ILE A 608 42.84 4.83 -20.59
N LEU A 609 41.59 5.20 -20.89
CA LEU A 609 40.76 4.47 -21.84
C LEU A 609 41.35 4.55 -23.25
N ASN A 610 41.76 3.39 -23.78
CA ASN A 610 42.25 3.27 -25.16
C ASN A 610 41.08 3.14 -26.15
N GLU A 611 41.22 3.70 -27.37
CA GLU A 611 40.20 3.64 -28.42
C GLU A 611 39.82 2.20 -28.79
N ASN A 612 40.79 1.28 -28.80
CA ASN A 612 40.54 -0.14 -29.08
C ASN A 612 39.59 -0.76 -28.04
N ILE A 613 39.76 -0.40 -26.77
CA ILE A 613 38.94 -0.93 -25.67
C ILE A 613 37.57 -0.27 -25.69
N LEU A 614 37.50 1.04 -25.96
CA LEU A 614 36.23 1.73 -26.19
C LEU A 614 35.44 1.08 -27.33
N ASN A 615 36.08 0.68 -28.43
CA ASN A 615 35.41 -0.04 -29.52
C ASN A 615 34.89 -1.42 -29.08
N ILE A 616 35.61 -2.14 -28.21
CA ILE A 616 35.13 -3.40 -27.61
C ILE A 616 33.91 -3.16 -26.71
N LEU A 617 33.90 -2.10 -25.91
CA LEU A 617 32.74 -1.76 -25.07
C LEU A 617 31.53 -1.36 -25.93
N LYS A 618 31.76 -0.60 -27.00
CA LYS A 618 30.74 -0.21 -27.97
C LYS A 618 30.12 -1.38 -28.71
N THR A 619 30.89 -2.43 -28.99
CA THR A 619 30.35 -3.66 -29.58
C THR A 619 29.54 -4.47 -28.57
N ARG A 620 29.95 -4.54 -27.30
CA ARG A 620 29.15 -5.20 -26.24
C ARG A 620 27.84 -4.46 -25.92
N ASP A 621 27.81 -3.15 -26.11
CA ASP A 621 26.64 -2.27 -25.89
C ASP A 621 26.02 -2.40 -24.49
N LEU A 622 26.82 -2.63 -23.45
CA LEU A 622 26.29 -2.74 -22.09
C LEU A 622 25.98 -1.36 -21.50
N ALA A 623 24.86 -1.30 -20.78
CA ALA A 623 24.39 -0.15 -20.02
C ALA A 623 25.48 0.49 -19.15
N VAL A 624 26.11 -0.33 -18.33
CA VAL A 624 27.08 0.09 -17.32
C VAL A 624 28.34 -0.74 -17.51
N ASN A 625 29.48 -0.06 -17.55
CA ASN A 625 30.79 -0.66 -17.70
C ASN A 625 31.71 -0.01 -16.67
N ILE A 626 32.23 -0.81 -15.75
CA ILE A 626 33.05 -0.34 -14.65
C ILE A 626 34.41 -1.00 -14.75
N TYR A 627 35.46 -0.21 -14.66
CA TYR A 627 36.82 -0.69 -14.59
C TYR A 627 37.35 -0.53 -13.18
N GLN A 628 37.61 -1.65 -12.51
CA GLN A 628 38.13 -1.70 -11.15
C GLN A 628 39.17 -2.83 -11.04
N ASN A 629 40.31 -2.53 -10.40
CA ASN A 629 41.40 -3.51 -10.14
C ASN A 629 41.88 -4.27 -11.38
N GLY A 630 42.00 -3.60 -12.52
CA GLY A 630 42.49 -4.23 -13.75
C GLY A 630 41.44 -5.02 -14.56
N VAL A 631 40.17 -5.04 -14.13
CA VAL A 631 39.12 -5.85 -14.75
C VAL A 631 37.85 -5.04 -15.03
N TRP A 632 37.14 -5.43 -16.10
CA TRP A 632 35.84 -4.85 -16.45
C TRP A 632 34.69 -5.64 -15.83
N GLY A 633 33.70 -4.94 -15.29
CA GLY A 633 32.52 -5.52 -14.65
C GLY A 633 31.37 -4.53 -14.49
N SER A 634 30.40 -4.90 -13.66
CA SER A 634 29.32 -4.03 -13.19
C SER A 634 29.11 -4.24 -11.69
N TYR A 635 28.39 -3.34 -11.03
CA TYR A 635 27.93 -3.56 -9.66
C TYR A 635 26.60 -4.30 -9.68
N ILE A 636 26.45 -5.27 -8.80
CA ILE A 636 25.21 -6.04 -8.65
C ILE A 636 24.71 -5.98 -7.20
N HIS A 637 23.39 -6.09 -7.06
CA HIS A 637 22.77 -6.35 -5.76
C HIS A 637 22.73 -7.86 -5.53
N GLN A 638 23.24 -8.30 -4.39
CA GLN A 638 23.19 -9.69 -3.94
C GLN A 638 22.43 -9.77 -2.63
N HIS A 639 21.46 -10.69 -2.54
CA HIS A 639 20.71 -10.89 -1.31
C HIS A 639 21.62 -11.36 -0.18
N LEU A 640 21.54 -10.68 0.96
CA LEU A 640 22.23 -11.10 2.18
C LEU A 640 21.48 -12.30 2.75
N GLN A 641 22.04 -13.49 2.57
CA GLN A 641 21.56 -14.69 3.23
C GLN A 641 21.78 -14.54 4.74
N THR A 642 20.72 -14.19 5.46
CA THR A 642 20.67 -14.31 6.92
C THR A 642 20.45 -15.78 7.26
N SER A 643 21.46 -16.61 6.97
CA SER A 643 21.51 -17.96 7.51
C SER A 643 21.53 -17.86 9.04
N LYS A 644 20.82 -18.75 9.75
CA LYS A 644 20.81 -18.77 11.22
C LYS A 644 22.21 -18.96 11.82
N ASP A 645 23.15 -19.48 11.03
CA ASP A 645 24.51 -19.79 11.46
C ASP A 645 25.44 -18.57 11.41
N SER A 646 25.23 -17.61 10.49
CA SER A 646 26.01 -16.36 10.41
C SER A 646 25.61 -15.30 11.45
N ALA A 647 24.59 -15.57 12.27
CA ALA A 647 24.10 -14.65 13.30
C ALA A 647 24.83 -14.76 14.65
N TRP A 648 25.66 -15.80 14.82
CA TRP A 648 26.37 -16.07 16.07
C TRP A 648 27.82 -15.63 15.98
N THR A 649 28.26 -14.85 16.95
CA THR A 649 29.65 -14.45 17.13
C THR A 649 30.18 -15.02 18.43
N GLU A 650 31.39 -15.58 18.40
CA GLU A 650 32.07 -16.03 19.61
C GLU A 650 32.45 -14.79 20.44
N THR A 651 31.98 -14.75 21.69
CA THR A 651 32.19 -13.61 22.59
C THR A 651 32.34 -14.09 24.02
N ASP A 652 33.18 -13.40 24.80
CA ASP A 652 33.37 -13.70 26.23
C ASP A 652 32.23 -13.10 27.09
N ASN A 653 31.52 -12.09 26.58
CA ASN A 653 30.51 -11.34 27.32
C ASN A 653 29.15 -11.38 26.60
N ALA A 654 28.21 -12.13 27.17
CA ALA A 654 26.84 -12.23 26.67
C ALA A 654 25.83 -12.26 27.82
N HIS A 655 24.57 -11.91 27.52
CA HIS A 655 23.45 -12.04 28.45
C HIS A 655 22.22 -12.61 27.72
N VAL A 656 21.33 -13.26 28.46
CA VAL A 656 20.09 -13.82 27.91
C VAL A 656 18.99 -12.77 27.93
N ASN A 657 18.28 -12.63 26.81
CA ASN A 657 17.07 -11.81 26.75
C ASN A 657 16.00 -12.43 25.86
N VAL A 658 14.76 -11.94 26.00
CA VAL A 658 13.63 -12.30 25.12
C VAL A 658 13.48 -11.22 24.07
N LEU A 659 13.64 -11.57 22.79
CA LEU A 659 13.48 -10.61 21.69
C LEU A 659 12.01 -10.15 21.58
N ASN A 660 11.08 -11.10 21.70
CA ASN A 660 9.64 -10.89 21.57
C ASN A 660 8.94 -11.27 22.88
N ARG A 661 8.58 -10.27 23.69
CA ARG A 661 7.89 -10.50 24.97
C ARG A 661 6.59 -11.28 24.77
N GLY A 662 6.35 -12.28 25.63
CA GLY A 662 5.23 -13.20 25.51
C GLY A 662 5.53 -14.46 24.68
N ASP A 663 6.62 -14.47 23.92
CA ASP A 663 7.06 -15.62 23.13
C ASP A 663 8.43 -16.12 23.62
N LEU A 664 8.41 -17.18 24.42
CA LEU A 664 9.62 -17.79 24.98
C LEU A 664 10.51 -18.46 23.92
N SER A 665 10.00 -18.72 22.70
CA SER A 665 10.84 -19.23 21.61
C SER A 665 11.85 -18.19 21.10
N SER A 666 11.63 -16.91 21.43
CA SER A 666 12.51 -15.80 21.09
C SER A 666 13.60 -15.51 22.14
N LEU A 667 13.70 -16.36 23.17
CA LEU A 667 14.75 -16.30 24.17
C LEU A 667 16.11 -16.66 23.53
N THR A 668 17.04 -15.71 23.50
CA THR A 668 18.35 -15.88 22.85
C THR A 668 19.46 -15.18 23.63
N TRP A 669 20.70 -15.59 23.38
CA TRP A 669 21.88 -14.88 23.90
C TRP A 669 22.16 -13.65 23.04
N LEU A 670 22.33 -12.51 23.69
CA LEU A 670 22.73 -11.25 23.10
C LEU A 670 24.14 -10.90 23.57
N GLN A 671 24.95 -10.36 22.66
CA GLN A 671 26.25 -9.81 23.02
C GLN A 671 26.06 -8.66 24.01
N SER A 672 26.78 -8.73 25.13
CA SER A 672 26.73 -7.68 26.14
C SER A 672 27.54 -6.45 25.68
N PRO A 673 27.10 -5.22 25.98
CA PRO A 673 27.87 -4.03 25.66
C PRO A 673 29.23 -4.08 26.36
N ILE A 674 30.29 -3.69 25.64
CA ILE A 674 31.66 -3.68 26.16
C ILE A 674 31.77 -2.57 27.20
N ILE A 675 31.80 -2.94 28.49
CA ILE A 675 32.07 -2.01 29.58
C ILE A 675 33.60 -1.83 29.65
N THR A 676 34.11 -0.71 29.13
CA THR A 676 35.50 -0.34 29.37
C THR A 676 35.66 0.10 30.83
N THR A 677 36.74 -0.31 31.49
CA THR A 677 37.03 -0.02 32.90
C THR A 677 37.03 1.48 33.24
N ASN A 678 37.23 2.35 32.24
CA ASN A 678 37.16 3.81 32.38
C ASN A 678 35.73 4.37 32.54
N ASN A 679 34.68 3.58 32.25
CA ASN A 679 33.27 4.02 32.34
C ASN A 679 32.61 3.69 33.69
N ILE A 680 33.32 3.02 34.60
CA ILE A 680 32.84 2.67 35.93
C ILE A 680 33.18 3.84 36.87
N ASN A 681 32.32 4.87 36.87
CA ASN A 681 32.51 6.08 37.69
C ASN A 681 32.13 5.90 39.17
N ASP A 682 31.70 4.69 39.58
CA ASP A 682 31.25 4.43 40.94
C ASP A 682 32.29 3.58 41.70
N PRO A 683 32.99 4.13 42.71
CA PRO A 683 34.07 3.43 43.43
C PRO A 683 33.60 2.20 44.23
N ASN A 684 32.28 1.97 44.31
CA ASN A 684 31.65 0.82 44.97
C ASN A 684 31.16 -0.26 44.00
N SER A 685 31.51 -0.18 42.71
CA SER A 685 31.11 -1.19 41.71
C SER A 685 32.32 -1.97 41.20
N ASP A 686 32.14 -3.29 41.05
CA ASP A 686 33.17 -4.21 40.56
C ASP A 686 32.62 -5.08 39.43
N THR A 687 33.49 -5.56 38.55
CA THR A 687 33.12 -6.51 37.49
C THR A 687 33.27 -7.93 37.97
N CYS A 688 32.30 -8.79 37.68
CA CYS A 688 32.27 -10.19 38.11
C CYS A 688 32.14 -11.14 36.91
N THR A 689 32.77 -12.30 37.01
CA THR A 689 32.62 -13.42 36.06
C THR A 689 31.55 -14.39 36.55
N VAL A 690 30.42 -14.41 35.85
CA VAL A 690 29.24 -15.20 36.24
C VAL A 690 29.44 -16.68 35.88
N HIS A 691 29.37 -17.57 36.88
CA HIS A 691 29.37 -19.03 36.67
C HIS A 691 27.96 -19.62 36.69
N TYR A 692 27.09 -19.10 37.56
CA TYR A 692 25.69 -19.50 37.66
C TYR A 692 24.79 -18.28 37.73
N ALA A 693 23.70 -18.28 36.95
CA ALA A 693 22.63 -17.29 37.04
C ALA A 693 21.30 -17.98 37.31
N SER A 694 20.58 -17.56 38.35
CA SER A 694 19.30 -18.19 38.74
C SER A 694 18.11 -17.38 38.21
N LEU A 695 17.08 -18.08 37.73
CA LEU A 695 15.82 -17.47 37.34
C LEU A 695 14.91 -17.22 38.56
N ASN A 696 14.33 -16.03 38.62
CA ASN A 696 13.32 -15.68 39.61
C ASN A 696 11.94 -15.57 38.96
N PHE A 697 10.90 -15.56 39.79
CA PHE A 697 9.51 -15.43 39.31
C PHE A 697 9.29 -14.14 38.49
N ARG A 698 10.00 -13.06 38.85
CA ARG A 698 10.00 -11.80 38.09
C ARG A 698 10.46 -11.99 36.66
N ASP A 699 11.56 -12.73 36.45
CA ASP A 699 12.13 -12.97 35.13
C ASP A 699 11.11 -13.70 34.23
N ILE A 700 10.41 -14.68 34.81
CA ILE A 700 9.35 -15.43 34.12
C ILE A 700 8.16 -14.53 33.78
N MET A 701 7.68 -13.72 34.72
CA MET A 701 6.53 -12.83 34.45
C MET A 701 6.83 -11.77 33.39
N LEU A 702 8.06 -11.27 33.32
CA LEU A 702 8.51 -10.33 32.30
C LEU A 702 8.67 -11.00 30.93
N ALA A 703 9.33 -12.16 30.90
CA ALA A 703 9.52 -12.93 29.66
C ALA A 703 8.17 -13.34 29.04
N THR A 704 7.20 -13.73 29.88
CA THR A 704 5.84 -14.10 29.45
C THR A 704 4.91 -12.91 29.19
N GLY A 705 5.35 -11.68 29.46
CA GLY A 705 4.57 -10.46 29.23
C GLY A 705 3.40 -10.25 30.20
N LYS A 706 3.28 -11.05 31.27
CA LYS A 706 2.24 -10.88 32.31
C LYS A 706 2.51 -9.70 33.24
N LEU A 707 3.78 -9.34 33.41
CA LEU A 707 4.20 -8.14 34.14
C LEU A 707 4.73 -7.12 33.15
N SER A 708 4.26 -5.87 33.25
CA SER A 708 4.78 -4.77 32.45
C SER A 708 6.19 -4.39 32.92
N SER A 709 7.06 -4.02 31.99
CA SER A 709 8.42 -3.59 32.34
C SER A 709 8.45 -2.25 33.08
N GLU A 710 7.43 -1.43 32.91
CA GLU A 710 7.25 -0.14 33.58
C GLU A 710 6.97 -0.29 35.08
N ALA A 711 6.45 -1.46 35.51
CA ALA A 711 6.28 -1.76 36.93
C ALA A 711 7.61 -1.97 37.67
N ILE A 712 8.75 -2.01 36.95
CA ILE A 712 10.07 -2.22 37.54
C ILE A 712 10.69 -0.89 37.95
N PRO A 713 11.09 -0.71 39.22
CA PRO A 713 11.83 0.46 39.67
C PRO A 713 13.13 0.64 38.87
N GLY A 714 13.37 1.87 38.38
CA GLY A 714 14.61 2.18 37.65
C GLY A 714 14.69 1.62 36.22
N TYR A 715 13.58 1.12 35.66
CA TYR A 715 13.47 0.58 34.31
C TYR A 715 14.21 1.39 33.23
N LEU A 716 14.08 2.72 33.26
CA LEU A 716 14.70 3.62 32.27
C LEU A 716 16.23 3.55 32.24
N LYS A 717 16.87 3.15 33.34
CA LYS A 717 18.34 2.99 33.43
C LYS A 717 18.82 1.63 32.89
N MET A 718 17.94 0.65 32.72
CA MET A 718 18.31 -0.75 32.42
C MET A 718 18.47 -1.07 30.93
N GLN A 719 18.29 -0.09 30.02
CA GLN A 719 18.60 -0.15 28.58
C GLN A 719 18.24 -1.48 27.86
N GLY A 720 17.14 -2.14 28.26
CA GLY A 720 16.65 -3.37 27.63
C GLY A 720 17.05 -4.69 28.29
N GLY A 721 18.06 -4.71 29.18
CA GLY A 721 18.45 -5.88 29.96
C GLY A 721 17.66 -6.00 31.26
N LEU A 722 16.51 -6.69 31.24
CA LEU A 722 15.55 -6.71 32.36
C LEU A 722 15.52 -8.04 33.11
N LEU A 723 16.12 -9.07 32.52
CA LEU A 723 16.13 -10.43 33.05
C LEU A 723 17.42 -10.69 33.83
N GLY A 724 17.29 -11.42 34.93
CA GLY A 724 18.41 -11.78 35.79
C GLY A 724 18.53 -10.86 37.01
N LEU A 725 18.49 -11.46 38.19
CA LEU A 725 18.59 -10.76 39.48
C LEU A 725 19.68 -11.29 40.38
N ALA A 726 20.05 -12.57 40.21
CA ALA A 726 20.95 -13.26 41.09
C ALA A 726 21.91 -14.12 40.28
N PHE A 727 23.18 -14.04 40.68
CA PHE A 727 24.27 -14.78 40.09
C PHE A 727 25.27 -15.24 41.17
N SER A 728 26.12 -16.19 40.81
CA SER A 728 27.28 -16.64 41.58
C SER A 728 28.48 -16.73 40.65
N GLY A 729 29.65 -16.30 41.13
CA GLY A 729 30.83 -16.11 40.29
C GLY A 729 32.06 -15.62 41.08
N LEU A 730 33.07 -15.18 40.34
CA LEU A 730 34.31 -14.60 40.89
C LEU A 730 34.31 -13.09 40.62
N ASP A 731 34.84 -12.31 41.56
CA ASP A 731 34.98 -10.86 41.37
C ASP A 731 36.29 -10.54 40.62
N SER A 732 36.68 -9.26 40.55
CA SER A 732 37.92 -8.88 39.86
C SER A 732 39.20 -9.40 40.56
N SER A 733 39.08 -9.75 41.84
CA SER A 733 40.17 -10.26 42.69
C SER A 733 40.22 -11.79 42.77
N GLY A 734 39.23 -12.49 42.24
CA GLY A 734 39.13 -13.96 42.18
C GLY A 734 38.06 -14.49 43.10
#